data_AF-R5LRZ8-F1
#
_entry.id   AF-R5LRZ8-F1
#
_cell.length_a   1.000
_cell.length_b   1.000
_cell.length_c   1.000
_cell.angle_alpha   90.00
_cell.angle_beta   90.00
_cell.angle_gamma   90.00
#
_symmetry.space_group_name_H-M   'P 1'
#
loop_
_entity.id
_entity.type
_entity.pdbx_description
1 polymer ?
#
loop_
_entity_poly.entity_id
_entity_poly.type
_entity_poly.pdbx_seq_one_letter_code
_entity_poly.pdbx_strand_id
1 'polypeptide(L)'
;MENVWKIGSRWSDDGTRDSSIISIFRRSNVVFLGHRDCIERFKNEVKKGDYFAIADGLFVQSVAKATSDPIQLKELIKQNAIKVKKGEPFDLEDDWGYGVKVKIVDLTKDQMFDYKRGCFFKANSIAEKVKKLFNEKLEHRMDITAKTCRIKGKQGECNGKESIINGRTRYVIPVYQREYSWGYEQITRFVDDIFKGFWGVDRKIIKEPLFIGTMQLSYEKYINENECEQDVIDGQQRLSTIICMLKYLQLKYPSAEVLKQTGSLDWIETRVNNGKEEEYLNAMLSLDCLNNTDLDTEQNNYIKSIAVIDECFKEMTTDNEGNQIAEFSENIDSFVEYILNDILFVVIETVAGLSKTIQIFNTINTAGLDLNGDDLFKVRLYEYLHDIKGLGEETFNEIGEIYKNVKTRNHKWRKTHNWDLIDIRLVRSIYKEYIISKYKLPTSLYAKATDTFFDELFDVLLNVQGHNDMTGVERVELSLEDLWNIIEVACFWRESDFRNNDEFIFYTLTERSRYNRYLSIAYLILLSNKDKQKEERLDEVYGVLRLLCRIFFCWSIMYARQVNEMHSLMRNIYNKTADFQNNKEDICSSLTKKIKENDNRMFRTNCIGQPIADNRVWKDLICLLSDYMDEVEVGTPLEELKDKFEWGYYDIEHIHANCNEKEGTDIDGDLQNSIGNLMLLEYDINRSIGNLPFKEKKERGNNKLCYKDSCFAVMKKIMQKENWGKEEIEERRKEEIEKISRFIFEDRE
;
A
#
# COMPACT_ATOMS: atom_id res chain seq x y z
N MET A 1 10.96 33.14 14.17
CA MET A 1 10.37 32.69 15.44
C MET A 1 8.89 32.47 15.21
N GLU A 2 8.39 31.28 15.52
CA GLU A 2 6.94 30.98 15.51
C GLU A 2 6.25 31.88 16.54
N ASN A 3 5.30 32.70 16.08
CA ASN A 3 4.52 33.59 16.93
C ASN A 3 3.39 32.82 17.62
N VAL A 4 2.87 33.40 18.70
CA VAL A 4 1.65 32.91 19.34
C VAL A 4 0.62 34.02 19.29
N TRP A 5 -0.57 33.69 18.80
CA TRP A 5 -1.69 34.60 18.62
C TRP A 5 -2.82 34.21 19.57
N LYS A 6 -3.51 35.18 20.15
CA LYS A 6 -4.81 34.94 20.78
C LYS A 6 -5.90 35.23 19.76
N ILE A 7 -6.88 34.35 19.67
CA ILE A 7 -8.10 34.53 18.87
C ILE A 7 -9.33 34.32 19.78
N GLY A 8 -10.33 35.19 19.64
CA GLY A 8 -11.62 35.06 20.30
C GLY A 8 -12.57 34.16 19.51
N SER A 9 -13.38 33.38 20.21
CA SER A 9 -14.40 32.52 19.61
C SER A 9 -15.82 33.05 19.77
N ARG A 10 -16.04 34.23 20.36
CA ARG A 10 -17.37 34.86 20.45
C ARG A 10 -17.57 35.81 19.27
N TRP A 11 -18.62 35.56 18.50
CA TRP A 11 -18.92 36.17 17.22
C TRP A 11 -20.04 37.23 17.33
N SER A 12 -19.78 38.27 18.12
CA SER A 12 -20.68 39.42 18.25
C SER A 12 -19.91 40.66 18.68
N ASP A 13 -20.44 41.84 18.36
CA ASP A 13 -19.85 43.14 18.74
C ASP A 13 -19.83 43.34 20.27
N ASP A 14 -20.74 42.68 20.99
CA ASP A 14 -20.89 42.72 22.46
C ASP A 14 -20.22 41.55 23.19
N GLY A 15 -19.71 40.55 22.46
CA GLY A 15 -19.02 39.38 23.02
C GLY A 15 -19.89 38.51 23.95
N THR A 16 -21.18 38.34 23.64
CA THR A 16 -22.12 37.47 24.37
C THR A 16 -21.73 35.99 24.30
N ARG A 17 -22.06 35.19 25.33
CA ARG A 17 -21.67 33.77 25.38
C ARG A 17 -22.35 32.95 24.28
N ASP A 18 -23.58 33.32 23.93
CA ASP A 18 -24.42 32.62 22.94
C ASP A 18 -23.95 32.85 21.50
N SER A 19 -23.06 33.82 21.26
CA SER A 19 -22.44 34.05 19.96
C SER A 19 -21.18 33.20 19.73
N SER A 20 -20.90 32.20 20.57
CA SER A 20 -19.70 31.39 20.42
C SER A 20 -19.72 30.55 19.13
N ILE A 21 -18.67 30.70 18.33
CA ILE A 21 -18.39 29.93 17.12
C ILE A 21 -17.24 28.94 17.30
N ILE A 22 -16.89 28.61 18.55
CA ILE A 22 -15.79 27.66 18.81
C ILE A 22 -16.07 26.28 18.21
N SER A 23 -17.34 25.88 18.16
CA SER A 23 -17.80 24.66 17.49
C SER A 23 -17.45 24.67 16.00
N ILE A 24 -17.62 25.82 15.34
CA ILE A 24 -17.29 26.01 13.93
C ILE A 24 -15.77 25.91 13.73
N PHE A 25 -14.97 26.57 14.57
CA PHE A 25 -13.50 26.47 14.50
C PHE A 25 -13.02 25.03 14.62
N ARG A 26 -13.55 24.29 15.60
CA ARG A 26 -13.21 22.89 15.87
C ARG A 26 -13.64 21.96 14.75
N ARG A 27 -14.90 22.06 14.30
CA ARG A 27 -15.46 21.22 13.23
C ARG A 27 -14.79 21.47 11.87
N SER A 28 -14.35 22.70 11.65
CA SER A 28 -13.74 23.13 10.38
C SER A 28 -12.23 22.95 10.37
N ASN A 29 -11.57 22.77 11.54
CA ASN A 29 -10.11 22.93 11.68
C ASN A 29 -9.60 24.23 11.03
N VAL A 30 -10.40 25.30 11.13
CA VAL A 30 -10.09 26.62 10.58
C VAL A 30 -10.40 27.65 11.66
N VAL A 31 -9.42 28.49 11.95
CA VAL A 31 -9.62 29.69 12.75
C VAL A 31 -9.69 30.86 11.80
N PHE A 32 -10.73 31.68 11.92
CA PHE A 32 -10.93 32.82 11.03
C PHE A 32 -11.29 34.09 11.80
N LEU A 33 -11.01 35.21 11.15
CA LEU A 33 -11.20 36.55 11.67
C LEU A 33 -11.75 37.44 10.55
N GLY A 34 -12.74 38.27 10.89
CA GLY A 34 -13.13 39.38 10.00
C GLY A 34 -13.52 40.64 10.76
N HIS A 35 -12.94 40.84 11.94
CA HIS A 35 -12.97 42.15 12.60
C HIS A 35 -12.12 43.14 11.79
N ARG A 36 -12.73 44.25 11.33
CA ARG A 36 -12.13 45.21 10.38
C ARG A 36 -10.75 45.72 10.81
N ASP A 37 -10.57 46.00 12.10
CA ASP A 37 -9.31 46.56 12.61
C ASP A 37 -8.14 45.56 12.69
N CYS A 38 -8.43 44.25 12.60
CA CYS A 38 -7.44 43.20 12.83
C CYS A 38 -7.17 42.35 11.58
N ILE A 39 -7.97 42.50 10.53
CA ILE A 39 -7.91 41.65 9.33
C ILE A 39 -6.59 41.80 8.55
N GLU A 40 -6.12 43.03 8.37
CA GLU A 40 -4.84 43.30 7.69
C GLU A 40 -3.67 42.73 8.47
N ARG A 41 -3.74 42.83 9.80
CA ARG A 41 -2.73 42.25 10.68
C ARG A 41 -2.73 40.72 10.61
N PHE A 42 -3.90 40.11 10.65
CA PHE A 42 -4.06 38.67 10.53
C PHE A 42 -3.50 38.17 9.19
N LYS A 43 -3.87 38.82 8.09
CA LYS A 43 -3.38 38.50 6.74
C LYS A 43 -1.87 38.62 6.59
N ASN A 44 -1.28 39.69 7.12
CA ASN A 44 0.13 40.01 6.85
C ASN A 44 1.11 39.39 7.85
N GLU A 45 0.73 39.30 9.14
CA GLU A 45 1.64 38.85 10.21
C GLU A 45 1.51 37.37 10.57
N VAL A 46 0.35 36.74 10.35
CA VAL A 46 0.20 35.30 10.62
C VAL A 46 0.85 34.50 9.49
N LYS A 47 1.60 33.46 9.87
CA LYS A 47 2.24 32.53 8.94
C LYS A 47 1.97 31.08 9.30
N LYS A 48 2.10 30.19 8.32
CA LYS A 48 2.19 28.74 8.57
C LYS A 48 3.23 28.46 9.65
N GLY A 49 2.88 27.66 10.64
CA GLY A 49 3.71 27.33 11.80
C GLY A 49 3.48 28.19 13.06
N ASP A 50 2.77 29.31 12.96
CA ASP A 50 2.37 30.09 14.15
C ASP A 50 1.35 29.33 15.02
N TYR A 51 1.27 29.66 16.31
CA TYR A 51 0.31 29.05 17.25
C TYR A 51 -0.84 29.99 17.57
N PHE A 52 -1.98 29.41 17.94
CA PHE A 52 -3.15 30.12 18.42
C PHE A 52 -3.55 29.67 19.83
N ALA A 53 -3.93 30.62 20.67
CA ALA A 53 -4.69 30.43 21.89
C ALA A 53 -6.14 30.83 21.60
N ILE A 54 -7.01 29.84 21.48
CA ILE A 54 -8.44 30.03 21.18
C ILE A 54 -9.16 30.25 22.51
N ALA A 55 -9.68 31.46 22.69
CA ALA A 55 -10.32 31.87 23.92
C ALA A 55 -11.82 32.11 23.75
N ASP A 56 -12.59 31.76 24.77
CA ASP A 56 -14.02 32.07 24.88
C ASP A 56 -14.28 33.48 25.41
N GLY A 57 -13.30 34.38 25.33
CA GLY A 57 -13.32 35.72 25.93
C GLY A 57 -12.76 35.81 27.34
N LEU A 58 -12.81 34.74 28.14
CA LEU A 58 -12.26 34.69 29.50
C LEU A 58 -11.08 33.71 29.60
N PHE A 59 -11.30 32.47 29.17
CA PHE A 59 -10.37 31.37 29.27
C PHE A 59 -9.91 30.92 27.88
N VAL A 60 -8.64 30.57 27.77
CA VAL A 60 -8.13 29.80 26.64
C VAL A 60 -8.65 28.37 26.80
N GLN A 61 -9.48 27.95 25.86
CA GLN A 61 -10.13 26.63 25.86
C GLN A 61 -9.37 25.61 24.98
N SER A 62 -8.69 26.10 23.95
CA SER A 62 -7.93 25.27 23.02
C SER A 62 -6.67 26.00 22.58
N VAL A 63 -5.64 25.23 22.25
CA VAL A 63 -4.43 25.71 21.58
C VAL A 63 -4.35 25.12 20.18
N ALA A 64 -3.78 25.82 19.22
CA ALA A 64 -3.71 25.34 17.84
C ALA A 64 -2.40 25.73 17.17
N LYS A 65 -2.04 25.05 16.08
CA LYS A 65 -0.91 25.41 15.21
C LYS A 65 -1.39 25.58 13.77
N ALA A 66 -0.98 26.68 13.15
CA ALA A 66 -1.28 27.01 11.75
C ALA A 66 -0.62 26.01 10.80
N THR A 67 -1.43 25.35 9.97
CA THR A 67 -0.99 24.43 8.92
C THR A 67 -0.96 25.09 7.54
N SER A 68 -1.61 26.25 7.39
CA SER A 68 -1.58 27.08 6.19
C SER A 68 -1.20 28.53 6.50
N ASP A 69 -0.84 29.29 5.46
CA ASP A 69 -0.88 30.75 5.52
C ASP A 69 -2.35 31.24 5.49
N PRO A 70 -2.62 32.54 5.77
CA PRO A 70 -3.98 33.10 5.69
C PRO A 70 -4.59 32.97 4.29
N ILE A 71 -5.78 32.37 4.23
CA ILE A 71 -6.60 32.16 3.02
C ILE A 71 -7.85 33.02 3.12
N GLN A 72 -8.31 33.58 2.00
CA GLN A 72 -9.54 34.36 1.97
C GLN A 72 -10.74 33.47 2.31
N LEU A 73 -11.64 33.95 3.18
CA LEU A 73 -12.72 33.11 3.71
C LEU A 73 -13.60 32.52 2.60
N LYS A 74 -13.84 33.30 1.54
CA LYS A 74 -14.57 32.87 0.34
C LYS A 74 -13.98 31.63 -0.34
N GLU A 75 -12.66 31.48 -0.35
CA GLU A 75 -12.00 30.31 -0.93
C GLU A 75 -12.20 29.08 -0.03
N LEU A 76 -12.12 29.26 1.29
CA LEU A 76 -12.39 28.20 2.27
C LEU A 76 -13.84 27.73 2.20
N ILE A 77 -14.79 28.64 2.00
CA ILE A 77 -16.21 28.30 1.81
C ILE A 77 -16.42 27.52 0.51
N LYS A 78 -15.80 27.93 -0.61
CA LYS A 78 -15.85 27.20 -1.89
C LYS A 78 -15.25 25.79 -1.79
N GLN A 79 -14.22 25.62 -0.96
CA GLN A 79 -13.60 24.32 -0.67
C GLN A 79 -14.42 23.47 0.31
N ASN A 80 -15.59 23.96 0.75
CA ASN A 80 -16.42 23.33 1.79
C ASN A 80 -15.65 23.07 3.11
N ALA A 81 -14.63 23.90 3.37
CA ALA A 81 -13.74 23.75 4.53
C ALA A 81 -14.37 24.27 5.83
N ILE A 82 -15.38 25.14 5.73
CA ILE A 82 -16.10 25.70 6.89
C ILE A 82 -17.44 24.99 7.05
N LYS A 83 -17.63 24.28 8.16
CA LYS A 83 -18.81 23.45 8.42
C LYS A 83 -19.71 24.10 9.47
N VAL A 84 -20.84 24.67 9.05
CA VAL A 84 -21.81 25.36 9.92
C VAL A 84 -23.10 24.54 10.03
N LYS A 85 -23.61 24.33 11.25
CA LYS A 85 -24.89 23.66 11.51
C LYS A 85 -26.04 24.67 11.50
N LYS A 86 -27.24 24.18 11.14
CA LYS A 86 -28.47 24.97 11.17
C LYS A 86 -28.73 25.49 12.59
N GLY A 87 -28.81 26.81 12.75
CA GLY A 87 -29.05 27.47 14.04
C GLY A 87 -27.80 27.93 14.79
N GLU A 88 -26.59 27.73 14.26
CA GLU A 88 -25.37 28.33 14.82
C GLU A 88 -25.31 29.85 14.51
N PRO A 89 -24.69 30.67 15.38
CA PRO A 89 -24.67 32.15 15.28
C PRO A 89 -23.66 32.66 14.24
N PHE A 90 -23.64 32.05 13.05
CA PHE A 90 -22.72 32.39 11.96
C PHE A 90 -23.33 32.04 10.61
N ASP A 91 -23.41 33.02 9.71
CA ASP A 91 -23.88 32.82 8.34
C ASP A 91 -22.69 32.82 7.36
N LEU A 92 -22.77 31.91 6.37
CA LEU A 92 -21.80 31.79 5.28
C LEU A 92 -22.04 32.89 4.22
N GLU A 93 -21.94 34.15 4.61
CA GLU A 93 -22.01 35.28 3.68
C GLU A 93 -20.62 35.65 3.11
N ASP A 94 -20.61 36.08 1.85
CA ASP A 94 -19.41 36.30 1.04
C ASP A 94 -18.60 37.55 1.46
N ASP A 95 -17.30 37.34 1.64
CA ASP A 95 -16.19 38.28 1.35
C ASP A 95 -15.79 39.38 2.36
N TRP A 96 -15.62 39.05 3.64
CA TRP A 96 -15.19 40.03 4.66
C TRP A 96 -14.10 39.53 5.64
N GLY A 97 -13.50 38.35 5.42
CA GLY A 97 -12.58 37.71 6.39
C GLY A 97 -11.43 36.90 5.78
N TYR A 98 -10.46 36.56 6.63
CA TYR A 98 -9.41 35.58 6.34
C TYR A 98 -9.42 34.46 7.39
N GLY A 99 -9.14 33.25 6.94
CA GLY A 99 -9.01 32.06 7.78
C GLY A 99 -7.65 31.40 7.63
N VAL A 100 -7.26 30.64 8.64
CA VAL A 100 -6.05 29.81 8.64
C VAL A 100 -6.46 28.40 9.00
N LYS A 101 -6.05 27.42 8.21
CA LYS A 101 -6.18 26.00 8.57
C LYS A 101 -5.28 25.74 9.77
N VAL A 102 -5.80 25.06 10.79
CA VAL A 102 -5.11 24.82 12.06
C VAL A 102 -5.31 23.39 12.54
N LYS A 103 -4.30 22.84 13.20
CA LYS A 103 -4.47 21.65 14.06
C LYS A 103 -4.85 22.13 15.45
N ILE A 104 -6.02 21.77 15.96
CA ILE A 104 -6.53 22.22 17.27
C ILE A 104 -6.32 21.11 18.32
N VAL A 105 -5.91 21.53 19.51
CA VAL A 105 -5.72 20.70 20.70
C VAL A 105 -6.56 21.31 21.82
N ASP A 106 -7.61 20.61 22.23
CA ASP A 106 -8.47 21.06 23.33
C ASP A 106 -7.77 20.90 24.68
N LEU A 107 -7.94 21.90 25.55
CA LEU A 107 -7.43 21.85 26.91
C LEU A 107 -8.46 21.16 27.82
N THR A 108 -7.99 20.29 28.72
CA THR A 108 -8.83 19.80 29.82
C THR A 108 -9.15 20.94 30.79
N LYS A 109 -10.19 20.78 31.63
CA LYS A 109 -10.59 21.81 32.60
C LYS A 109 -9.42 22.32 33.46
N ASP A 110 -8.50 21.42 33.82
CA ASP A 110 -7.33 21.74 34.67
C ASP A 110 -6.21 22.46 33.89
N GLN A 111 -6.21 22.33 32.56
CA GLN A 111 -5.25 22.97 31.67
C GLN A 111 -5.73 24.34 31.17
N MET A 112 -7.04 24.61 31.20
CA MET A 112 -7.61 25.90 30.84
C MET A 112 -7.03 27.02 31.71
N PHE A 113 -6.77 28.18 31.13
CA PHE A 113 -6.19 29.32 31.85
C PHE A 113 -6.72 30.64 31.34
N ASP A 114 -6.68 31.67 32.18
CA ASP A 114 -7.21 32.98 31.86
C ASP A 114 -6.25 33.77 30.96
N TYR A 115 -6.81 34.42 29.95
CA TYR A 115 -6.04 35.36 29.13
C TYR A 115 -6.96 36.38 28.44
N LYS A 116 -7.26 37.46 29.17
CA LYS A 116 -8.21 38.49 28.75
C LYS A 116 -7.52 39.54 27.88
N ARG A 117 -7.65 39.41 26.56
CA ARG A 117 -7.20 40.39 25.56
C ARG A 117 -8.27 40.53 24.46
N GLY A 118 -8.15 41.58 23.63
CA GLY A 118 -9.03 41.84 22.49
C GLY A 118 -9.15 40.64 21.52
N CYS A 119 -10.10 40.69 20.58
CA CYS A 119 -10.47 39.54 19.74
C CYS A 119 -9.26 38.85 19.10
N PHE A 120 -8.32 39.61 18.52
CA PHE A 120 -7.07 39.10 17.96
C PHE A 120 -5.86 39.88 18.49
N PHE A 121 -4.84 39.20 19.03
CA PHE A 121 -3.64 39.85 19.58
C PHE A 121 -2.43 38.94 19.62
N LYS A 122 -1.21 39.49 19.45
CA LYS A 122 0.04 38.73 19.59
C LYS A 122 0.35 38.41 21.06
N ALA A 123 0.26 37.15 21.45
CA ALA A 123 0.24 36.69 22.83
C ALA A 123 1.63 36.25 23.37
N ASN A 124 2.60 37.16 23.34
CA ASN A 124 3.99 36.87 23.74
C ASN A 124 4.11 36.33 25.18
N SER A 125 3.30 36.81 26.12
CA SER A 125 3.40 36.44 27.55
C SER A 125 2.95 35.00 27.84
N ILE A 126 2.16 34.39 26.97
CA ILE A 126 1.69 33.00 27.10
C ILE A 126 2.33 32.08 26.05
N ALA A 127 3.29 32.58 25.26
CA ALA A 127 3.82 31.89 24.11
C ALA A 127 4.42 30.52 24.46
N GLU A 128 5.30 30.47 25.47
CA GLU A 128 5.91 29.22 25.94
C GLU A 128 4.86 28.24 26.47
N LYS A 129 3.86 28.72 27.21
CA LYS A 129 2.78 27.88 27.75
C LYS A 129 1.93 27.27 26.63
N VAL A 130 1.57 28.06 25.62
CA VAL A 130 0.77 27.60 24.47
C VAL A 130 1.55 26.57 23.65
N LYS A 131 2.82 26.85 23.33
CA LYS A 131 3.70 25.91 22.61
C LYS A 131 3.85 24.60 23.38
N LYS A 132 4.11 24.70 24.68
CA LYS A 132 4.21 23.54 25.58
C LYS A 132 2.92 22.72 25.58
N LEU A 133 1.76 23.34 25.80
CA LEU A 133 0.46 22.64 25.82
C LEU A 133 0.12 21.99 24.47
N PHE A 134 0.51 22.61 23.36
CA PHE A 134 0.33 22.04 22.03
C PHE A 134 1.22 20.81 21.81
N ASN A 135 2.52 20.92 22.13
CA ASN A 135 3.50 19.85 21.92
C ASN A 135 3.32 18.67 22.90
N GLU A 136 3.01 18.94 24.18
CA GLU A 136 2.83 17.89 25.21
C GLU A 136 1.67 16.92 24.90
N LYS A 137 0.58 17.40 24.28
CA LYS A 137 -0.53 16.54 23.88
C LYS A 137 -0.24 15.71 22.62
N LEU A 138 0.72 16.13 21.79
CA LEU A 138 1.11 15.41 20.57
C LEU A 138 2.21 14.38 20.83
N GLU A 139 3.17 14.66 21.71
CA GLU A 139 4.39 13.85 21.83
C GLU A 139 4.37 12.80 22.96
N HIS A 140 3.50 12.90 23.97
CA HIS A 140 3.71 12.12 25.22
C HIS A 140 2.52 11.43 25.90
N ARG A 141 1.29 11.47 25.36
CA ARG A 141 0.21 10.59 25.87
C ARG A 141 -0.11 9.53 24.83
N MET A 142 0.48 8.35 25.01
CA MET A 142 -0.15 7.10 24.57
C MET A 142 -0.99 6.63 25.75
N ASP A 143 -2.30 6.66 25.62
CA ASP A 143 -3.22 6.12 26.61
C ASP A 143 -4.24 5.21 25.91
N ILE A 144 -4.59 4.12 26.58
CA ILE A 144 -5.57 3.15 26.09
C ILE A 144 -6.55 2.92 27.22
N THR A 145 -7.80 3.30 27.00
CA THR A 145 -8.90 2.98 27.91
C THR A 145 -9.82 1.97 27.24
N ALA A 146 -10.27 0.98 28.01
CA ALA A 146 -11.22 -0.02 27.54
C ALA A 146 -12.47 0.03 28.40
N LYS A 147 -13.64 0.11 27.77
CA LYS A 147 -14.94 0.15 28.43
C LYS A 147 -15.94 -0.75 27.71
N THR A 148 -16.82 -1.38 28.48
CA THR A 148 -17.94 -2.13 27.90
C THR A 148 -19.05 -1.16 27.56
N CYS A 149 -19.47 -1.13 26.30
CA CYS A 149 -20.52 -0.25 25.84
C CYS A 149 -21.74 -1.03 25.30
N ARG A 150 -22.87 -0.33 25.32
CA ARG A 150 -24.14 -0.72 24.71
C ARG A 150 -24.53 0.30 23.65
N ILE A 151 -25.52 -0.02 22.82
CA ILE A 151 -26.02 0.92 21.83
C ILE A 151 -26.65 2.16 22.51
N LYS A 152 -27.62 2.00 23.41
CA LYS A 152 -28.22 3.12 24.17
C LYS A 152 -28.20 2.89 25.69
N GLY A 153 -28.36 1.66 26.15
CA GLY A 153 -28.34 1.31 27.58
C GLY A 153 -29.59 1.75 28.36
N LYS A 154 -29.78 1.16 29.55
CA LYS A 154 -30.94 1.42 30.42
C LYS A 154 -30.75 2.71 31.23
N GLN A 155 -31.77 3.57 31.28
CA GLN A 155 -31.76 4.78 32.12
C GLN A 155 -31.57 4.39 33.60
N GLY A 156 -30.50 4.91 34.23
CA GLY A 156 -30.25 4.74 35.67
C GLY A 156 -29.31 3.58 36.07
N GLU A 157 -28.78 2.79 35.13
CA GLU A 157 -27.75 1.79 35.47
C GLU A 157 -26.36 2.44 35.62
N CYS A 158 -25.99 2.78 36.87
CA CYS A 158 -24.66 3.28 37.26
C CYS A 158 -23.56 2.20 37.31
N ASN A 159 -23.60 1.18 36.44
CA ASN A 159 -22.72 0.01 36.51
C ASN A 159 -21.58 0.03 35.47
N GLY A 160 -20.93 1.18 35.27
CA GLY A 160 -19.69 1.29 34.47
C GLY A 160 -19.80 0.92 32.99
N LYS A 161 -21.02 0.79 32.45
CA LYS A 161 -21.29 0.53 31.02
C LYS A 161 -21.75 1.82 30.36
N GLU A 162 -21.01 2.28 29.35
CA GLU A 162 -21.35 3.50 28.59
C GLU A 162 -22.21 3.20 27.36
N SER A 163 -22.77 4.26 26.77
CA SER A 163 -23.69 4.17 25.62
C SER A 163 -23.11 4.89 24.41
N ILE A 164 -23.28 4.30 23.23
CA ILE A 164 -22.91 4.95 21.96
C ILE A 164 -23.89 6.07 21.63
N ILE A 165 -25.19 5.81 21.71
CA ILE A 165 -26.23 6.82 21.56
C ILE A 165 -26.38 7.55 22.90
N ASN A 166 -25.44 8.45 23.18
CA ASN A 166 -25.43 9.29 24.38
C ASN A 166 -25.88 10.74 24.13
N GLY A 167 -26.21 11.09 22.88
CA GLY A 167 -26.66 12.43 22.48
C GLY A 167 -25.57 13.52 22.51
N ARG A 168 -24.35 13.19 22.96
CA ARG A 168 -23.20 14.08 23.06
C ARG A 168 -22.14 13.78 22.01
N THR A 169 -22.00 12.52 21.60
CA THR A 169 -20.88 12.07 20.76
C THR A 169 -21.35 11.85 19.33
N ARG A 170 -20.62 12.44 18.38
CA ARG A 170 -20.72 12.13 16.96
C ARG A 170 -19.59 11.19 16.56
N TYR A 171 -19.94 10.08 15.93
CA TYR A 171 -18.97 9.10 15.44
C TYR A 171 -18.68 9.37 13.97
N VAL A 172 -17.41 9.53 13.63
CA VAL A 172 -16.98 9.82 12.26
C VAL A 172 -16.23 8.62 11.71
N ILE A 173 -16.70 8.05 10.61
CA ILE A 173 -15.93 7.10 9.81
C ILE A 173 -14.97 7.94 8.95
N PRO A 174 -13.67 7.96 9.26
CA PRO A 174 -12.71 8.89 8.64
C PRO A 174 -12.33 8.44 7.22
N VAL A 175 -11.74 9.35 6.44
CA VAL A 175 -11.35 9.12 5.03
C VAL A 175 -10.49 7.88 4.82
N TYR A 176 -9.70 7.49 5.83
CA TYR A 176 -8.77 6.37 5.76
C TYR A 176 -9.40 4.99 6.00
N GLN A 177 -10.68 4.94 6.35
CA GLN A 177 -11.43 3.70 6.43
C GLN A 177 -11.86 3.19 5.05
N ARG A 178 -12.08 1.88 4.96
CA ARG A 178 -12.69 1.26 3.78
C ARG A 178 -14.20 1.52 3.72
N GLU A 179 -14.75 1.50 2.51
CA GLU A 179 -16.19 1.58 2.25
C GLU A 179 -16.97 0.48 3.00
N TYR A 180 -18.25 0.75 3.27
CA TYR A 180 -19.13 -0.27 3.83
C TYR A 180 -19.35 -1.40 2.80
N SER A 181 -19.02 -2.62 3.21
CA SER A 181 -18.83 -3.77 2.30
C SER A 181 -19.35 -5.09 2.84
N TRP A 182 -20.03 -5.12 4.00
CA TRP A 182 -20.77 -6.30 4.44
C TRP A 182 -21.84 -6.65 3.40
N GLY A 183 -21.78 -7.89 2.90
CA GLY A 183 -22.72 -8.45 1.94
C GLY A 183 -23.67 -9.44 2.62
N TYR A 184 -24.37 -10.22 1.79
CA TYR A 184 -25.40 -11.16 2.23
C TYR A 184 -24.95 -12.06 3.40
N GLU A 185 -23.84 -12.79 3.23
CA GLU A 185 -23.34 -13.75 4.22
C GLU A 185 -23.04 -13.10 5.59
N GLN A 186 -22.40 -11.93 5.61
CA GLN A 186 -22.07 -11.25 6.86
C GLN A 186 -23.31 -10.69 7.55
N ILE A 187 -24.22 -10.08 6.78
CA ILE A 187 -25.46 -9.49 7.31
C ILE A 187 -26.38 -10.59 7.85
N THR A 188 -26.60 -11.67 7.10
CA THR A 188 -27.46 -12.78 7.53
C THR A 188 -26.95 -13.39 8.82
N ARG A 189 -25.63 -13.65 8.95
CA ARG A 189 -25.04 -14.14 10.20
C ARG A 189 -25.26 -13.17 11.36
N PHE A 190 -25.02 -11.88 11.14
CA PHE A 190 -25.18 -10.87 12.18
C PHE A 190 -26.63 -10.75 12.67
N VAL A 191 -27.60 -10.77 11.74
CA VAL A 191 -29.02 -10.73 12.08
C VAL A 191 -29.46 -12.03 12.78
N ASP A 192 -29.01 -13.19 12.30
CA ASP A 192 -29.29 -14.49 12.92
C ASP A 192 -28.77 -14.57 14.36
N ASP A 193 -27.55 -14.09 14.63
CA ASP A 193 -27.00 -14.04 15.99
C ASP A 193 -27.83 -13.13 16.93
N ILE A 194 -28.34 -12.01 16.42
CA ILE A 194 -29.25 -11.12 17.18
C ILE A 194 -30.55 -11.84 17.51
N PHE A 195 -31.15 -12.53 16.54
CA PHE A 195 -32.38 -13.30 16.76
C PHE A 195 -32.16 -14.45 17.73
N LYS A 196 -31.07 -15.21 17.60
CA LYS A 196 -30.70 -16.28 18.54
C LYS A 196 -30.56 -15.78 19.97
N GLY A 197 -29.93 -14.62 20.18
CA GLY A 197 -29.84 -14.03 21.52
C GLY A 197 -31.19 -13.55 22.07
N PHE A 198 -32.09 -13.07 21.21
CA PHE A 198 -33.44 -12.67 21.62
C PHE A 198 -34.34 -13.87 21.97
N TRP A 199 -34.37 -14.89 21.13
CA TRP A 199 -35.35 -15.99 21.11
C TRP A 199 -34.82 -17.37 21.53
N GLY A 200 -33.51 -17.53 21.66
CA GLY A 200 -32.88 -18.85 21.81
C GLY A 200 -33.26 -19.84 20.70
N VAL A 201 -32.96 -21.12 20.95
CA VAL A 201 -33.18 -22.20 19.96
C VAL A 201 -34.68 -22.54 19.79
N ASP A 202 -35.49 -22.34 20.85
CA ASP A 202 -36.90 -22.75 20.89
C ASP A 202 -37.89 -21.60 20.60
N ARG A 203 -37.42 -20.45 20.10
CA ARG A 203 -38.24 -19.22 19.85
C ARG A 203 -38.91 -18.64 21.10
N LYS A 204 -38.36 -18.90 22.28
CA LYS A 204 -38.81 -18.30 23.56
C LYS A 204 -37.94 -17.10 23.91
N ILE A 205 -38.56 -15.98 24.27
CA ILE A 205 -37.83 -14.77 24.63
C ILE A 205 -36.92 -15.03 25.85
N ILE A 206 -35.61 -14.98 25.64
CA ILE A 206 -34.57 -15.17 26.67
C ILE A 206 -33.79 -13.85 26.91
N LYS A 207 -33.58 -13.05 25.85
CA LYS A 207 -32.81 -11.79 25.89
C LYS A 207 -31.40 -12.00 26.47
N GLU A 208 -30.66 -12.98 25.94
CA GLU A 208 -29.28 -13.23 26.35
C GLU A 208 -28.35 -12.15 25.79
N PRO A 209 -27.51 -11.47 26.60
CA PRO A 209 -26.65 -10.40 26.09
C PRO A 209 -25.70 -10.87 24.99
N LEU A 210 -25.71 -10.19 23.84
CA LEU A 210 -24.90 -10.55 22.67
C LEU A 210 -23.62 -9.72 22.63
N PHE A 211 -22.47 -10.38 22.70
CA PHE A 211 -21.18 -9.72 22.45
C PHE A 211 -20.86 -9.70 20.95
N ILE A 212 -20.76 -8.51 20.36
CA ILE A 212 -20.50 -8.32 18.92
C ILE A 212 -19.05 -7.92 18.62
N GLY A 213 -18.14 -8.03 19.59
CA GLY A 213 -16.70 -7.79 19.43
C GLY A 213 -16.19 -6.46 19.99
N THR A 214 -14.97 -6.08 19.59
CA THR A 214 -14.30 -4.83 19.99
C THR A 214 -14.57 -3.70 18.99
N MET A 215 -14.57 -2.46 19.44
CA MET A 215 -14.62 -1.26 18.60
C MET A 215 -13.47 -0.35 19.03
N GLN A 216 -12.76 0.27 18.08
CA GLN A 216 -11.68 1.19 18.40
C GLN A 216 -12.03 2.60 17.98
N LEU A 217 -11.88 3.54 18.92
CA LEU A 217 -12.18 4.95 18.72
C LEU A 217 -10.94 5.80 18.98
N SER A 218 -10.88 6.95 18.29
CA SER A 218 -9.99 8.02 18.71
C SER A 218 -10.42 8.59 20.07
N TYR A 219 -9.53 9.37 20.67
CA TYR A 219 -9.88 10.24 21.79
C TYR A 219 -11.03 11.22 21.41
N GLU A 220 -11.78 11.66 22.42
CA GLU A 220 -12.83 12.68 22.27
C GLU A 220 -12.23 14.02 21.81
N LYS A 221 -12.62 14.47 20.62
CA LYS A 221 -12.36 15.82 20.11
C LYS A 221 -13.54 16.69 20.52
N TYR A 222 -13.35 17.65 21.41
CA TYR A 222 -14.47 18.44 21.92
C TYR A 222 -14.89 19.43 20.84
N ILE A 223 -16.16 19.43 20.44
CA ILE A 223 -16.75 20.45 19.57
C ILE A 223 -17.20 21.63 20.47
N ASN A 224 -17.89 21.33 21.56
CA ASN A 224 -18.25 22.31 22.61
C ASN A 224 -18.35 21.61 23.98
N GLU A 225 -18.86 22.30 25.00
CA GLU A 225 -18.99 21.74 26.37
C GLU A 225 -19.88 20.48 26.42
N ASN A 226 -20.81 20.31 25.47
CA ASN A 226 -21.82 19.26 25.44
C ASN A 226 -21.73 18.34 24.20
N GLU A 227 -20.83 18.59 23.27
CA GLU A 227 -20.70 17.86 22.01
C GLU A 227 -19.24 17.49 21.75
N CYS A 228 -18.98 16.25 21.38
CA CYS A 228 -17.67 15.75 20.98
C CYS A 228 -17.75 14.89 19.72
N GLU A 229 -16.62 14.76 19.04
CA GLU A 229 -16.42 13.93 17.87
C GLU A 229 -15.38 12.84 18.18
N GLN A 230 -15.60 11.62 17.70
CA GLN A 230 -14.64 10.52 17.77
C GLN A 230 -14.56 9.80 16.43
N ASP A 231 -13.34 9.52 15.97
CA ASP A 231 -13.12 8.76 14.75
C ASP A 231 -13.32 7.26 15.04
N VAL A 232 -14.06 6.57 14.19
CA VAL A 232 -14.24 5.12 14.21
C VAL A 232 -13.08 4.48 13.45
N ILE A 233 -12.15 3.89 14.18
CA ILE A 233 -10.91 3.31 13.64
C ILE A 233 -11.09 1.81 13.36
N ASP A 234 -11.92 1.16 14.18
CA ASP A 234 -12.44 -0.18 13.91
C ASP A 234 -13.88 -0.31 14.41
N GLY A 235 -14.62 -1.26 13.85
CA GLY A 235 -16.02 -1.54 14.18
C GLY A 235 -17.02 -0.86 13.24
N GLN A 236 -16.53 -0.10 12.25
CA GLN A 236 -17.38 0.62 11.31
C GLN A 236 -18.42 -0.26 10.59
N GLN A 237 -18.05 -1.48 10.18
CA GLN A 237 -18.98 -2.36 9.45
C GLN A 237 -20.16 -2.79 10.34
N ARG A 238 -19.87 -3.19 11.59
CA ARG A 238 -20.88 -3.54 12.60
C ARG A 238 -21.77 -2.36 12.95
N LEU A 239 -21.17 -1.18 13.17
CA LEU A 239 -21.89 0.04 13.52
C LEU A 239 -22.84 0.49 12.39
N SER A 240 -22.36 0.49 11.14
CA SER A 240 -23.16 0.80 9.95
C SER A 240 -24.33 -0.16 9.77
N THR A 241 -24.12 -1.47 9.96
CA THR A 241 -25.21 -2.46 9.86
C THR A 241 -26.26 -2.29 10.97
N ILE A 242 -25.86 -1.92 12.19
CA ILE A 242 -26.81 -1.59 13.27
C ILE A 242 -27.68 -0.40 12.89
N ILE A 243 -27.10 0.64 12.28
CA ILE A 243 -27.86 1.80 11.79
C ILE A 243 -28.84 1.39 10.69
N CYS A 244 -28.41 0.58 9.72
CA CYS A 244 -29.30 0.03 8.70
C CYS A 244 -30.47 -0.76 9.33
N MET A 245 -30.21 -1.55 10.36
CA MET A 245 -31.24 -2.34 11.06
C MET A 245 -32.21 -1.44 11.84
N LEU A 246 -31.72 -0.41 12.55
CA LEU A 246 -32.58 0.56 13.24
C LEU A 246 -33.46 1.32 12.24
N LYS A 247 -32.91 1.74 11.10
CA LYS A 247 -33.68 2.40 10.04
C LYS A 247 -34.73 1.46 9.43
N TYR A 248 -34.36 0.21 9.15
CA TYR A 248 -35.30 -0.82 8.70
C TYR A 248 -36.48 -0.97 9.67
N LEU A 249 -36.18 -1.07 10.97
CA LEU A 249 -37.20 -1.19 12.02
C LEU A 249 -38.13 0.04 12.05
N GLN A 250 -37.58 1.26 11.91
CA GLN A 250 -38.37 2.50 11.83
C GLN A 250 -39.34 2.50 10.64
N LEU A 251 -38.91 1.94 9.49
CA LEU A 251 -39.74 1.84 8.28
C LEU A 251 -40.81 0.75 8.40
N LYS A 252 -40.45 -0.42 8.94
CA LYS A 252 -41.33 -1.60 9.00
C LYS A 252 -42.36 -1.53 10.14
N TYR A 253 -41.96 -0.97 11.29
CA TYR A 253 -42.77 -0.94 12.52
C TYR A 253 -42.92 0.50 13.06
N PRO A 254 -43.51 1.44 12.28
CA PRO A 254 -43.60 2.85 12.66
C PRO A 254 -44.45 3.13 13.90
N SER A 255 -45.28 2.17 14.32
CA SER A 255 -46.13 2.26 15.52
C SER A 255 -45.38 1.98 16.83
N ALA A 256 -44.20 1.33 16.79
CA ALA A 256 -43.45 0.97 18.00
C ALA A 256 -42.95 2.22 18.75
N GLU A 257 -43.28 2.33 20.04
CA GLU A 257 -42.98 3.54 20.83
C GLU A 257 -41.49 3.66 21.14
N VAL A 258 -40.80 2.54 21.36
CA VAL A 258 -39.36 2.53 21.68
C VAL A 258 -38.53 3.04 20.49
N LEU A 259 -38.95 2.77 19.26
CA LEU A 259 -38.30 3.29 18.05
C LEU A 259 -38.41 4.81 17.91
N LYS A 260 -39.50 5.42 18.41
CA LYS A 260 -39.61 6.89 18.43
C LYS A 260 -38.58 7.53 19.37
N GLN A 261 -38.16 6.79 20.40
CA GLN A 261 -37.15 7.25 21.35
C GLN A 261 -35.71 7.12 20.83
N THR A 262 -35.47 6.46 19.69
CA THR A 262 -34.12 6.43 19.09
C THR A 262 -33.77 7.74 18.40
N GLY A 263 -34.77 8.60 18.13
CA GLY A 263 -34.57 9.90 17.49
C GLY A 263 -33.98 9.80 16.08
N SER A 264 -33.32 10.88 15.67
CA SER A 264 -32.53 10.91 14.43
C SER A 264 -31.30 10.01 14.56
N LEU A 265 -30.96 9.30 13.49
CA LEU A 265 -29.78 8.43 13.42
C LEU A 265 -28.54 9.17 12.86
N ASP A 266 -28.53 10.50 12.97
CA ASP A 266 -27.48 11.43 12.48
C ASP A 266 -26.27 11.57 13.42
N TRP A 267 -26.16 10.67 14.40
CA TRP A 267 -25.03 10.58 15.32
C TRP A 267 -23.78 9.93 14.69
N ILE A 268 -23.88 9.45 13.45
CA ILE A 268 -22.76 8.98 12.63
C ILE A 268 -22.56 9.87 11.39
N GLU A 269 -21.33 9.98 10.91
CA GLU A 269 -20.94 10.62 9.64
C GLU A 269 -19.87 9.75 8.99
N THR A 270 -19.82 9.68 7.67
CA THR A 270 -18.70 9.09 6.94
C THR A 270 -18.02 10.11 6.04
N ARG A 271 -16.69 10.07 5.98
CA ARG A 271 -15.89 10.93 5.09
C ARG A 271 -15.23 10.12 3.97
N VAL A 272 -15.54 8.83 3.88
CA VAL A 272 -14.93 7.90 2.90
C VAL A 272 -15.30 8.30 1.47
N ASN A 273 -14.36 8.10 0.55
CA ASN A 273 -14.54 8.30 -0.89
C ASN A 273 -15.07 9.71 -1.24
N ASN A 274 -14.37 10.75 -0.77
CA ASN A 274 -14.76 12.17 -0.95
C ASN A 274 -16.21 12.48 -0.52
N GLY A 275 -16.73 11.78 0.50
CA GLY A 275 -18.11 11.95 0.97
C GLY A 275 -19.15 11.22 0.12
N LYS A 276 -18.75 10.41 -0.87
CA LYS A 276 -19.72 9.61 -1.64
C LYS A 276 -20.47 8.61 -0.76
N GLU A 277 -19.77 8.00 0.21
CA GLU A 277 -20.38 7.13 1.20
C GLU A 277 -21.37 7.89 2.10
N GLU A 278 -21.17 9.19 2.32
CA GLU A 278 -22.08 10.03 3.11
C GLU A 278 -23.36 10.32 2.35
N GLU A 279 -23.27 10.54 1.03
CA GLU A 279 -24.44 10.60 0.16
C GLU A 279 -25.24 9.30 0.23
N TYR A 280 -24.57 8.15 0.22
CA TYR A 280 -25.22 6.84 0.33
C TYR A 280 -25.86 6.60 1.70
N LEU A 281 -25.17 6.96 2.78
CA LEU A 281 -25.70 6.90 4.14
C LEU A 281 -26.92 7.81 4.29
N ASN A 282 -26.83 9.07 3.86
CA ASN A 282 -27.93 10.03 3.93
C ASN A 282 -29.12 9.62 3.06
N ALA A 283 -28.88 9.06 1.87
CA ALA A 283 -29.94 8.52 1.02
C ALA A 283 -30.70 7.37 1.73
N MET A 284 -29.97 6.49 2.42
CA MET A 284 -30.56 5.42 3.24
C MET A 284 -31.35 5.99 4.44
N LEU A 285 -30.79 6.96 5.16
CA LEU A 285 -31.44 7.60 6.30
C LEU A 285 -32.70 8.39 5.90
N SER A 286 -32.75 8.90 4.66
CA SER A 286 -33.88 9.65 4.10
C SER A 286 -34.97 8.77 3.50
N LEU A 287 -34.85 7.43 3.56
CA LEU A 287 -35.92 6.54 3.10
C LEU A 287 -37.20 6.74 3.93
N ASP A 288 -38.34 6.83 3.25
CA ASP A 288 -39.67 6.92 3.86
C ASP A 288 -40.47 5.61 3.76
N CYS A 289 -40.08 4.70 2.86
CA CYS A 289 -40.69 3.37 2.72
C CYS A 289 -39.68 2.33 2.21
N LEU A 290 -39.99 1.04 2.37
CA LEU A 290 -39.12 -0.07 1.94
C LEU A 290 -39.12 -0.30 0.41
N ASN A 291 -40.15 0.18 -0.31
CA ASN A 291 -40.34 -0.05 -1.75
C ASN A 291 -39.97 1.17 -2.59
N ASN A 292 -38.87 1.85 -2.26
CA ASN A 292 -38.50 3.06 -3.00
C ASN A 292 -37.78 2.68 -4.30
N THR A 293 -38.49 2.75 -5.43
CA THR A 293 -38.00 2.39 -6.78
C THR A 293 -37.09 3.44 -7.42
N ASP A 294 -36.99 4.64 -6.82
CA ASP A 294 -36.37 5.81 -7.46
C ASP A 294 -34.91 6.06 -7.06
N LEU A 295 -34.31 5.19 -6.24
CA LEU A 295 -32.90 5.28 -5.85
C LEU A 295 -32.06 4.29 -6.65
N ASP A 296 -30.84 4.70 -7.03
CA ASP A 296 -29.81 3.90 -7.71
C ASP A 296 -29.32 2.75 -6.79
N THR A 297 -30.22 1.78 -6.59
CA THR A 297 -30.14 0.66 -5.65
C THR A 297 -29.04 -0.32 -6.01
N GLU A 298 -28.57 -0.30 -7.27
CA GLU A 298 -27.48 -1.17 -7.72
C GLU A 298 -26.12 -0.79 -7.14
N GLN A 299 -25.90 0.45 -6.67
CA GLN A 299 -24.59 0.87 -6.14
C GLN A 299 -24.55 1.14 -4.63
N ASN A 300 -25.68 1.50 -3.99
CA ASN A 300 -25.70 1.86 -2.57
C ASN A 300 -25.76 0.62 -1.64
N ASN A 301 -24.63 0.26 -1.02
CA ASN A 301 -24.52 -0.90 -0.12
C ASN A 301 -25.36 -0.78 1.17
N TYR A 302 -25.63 0.43 1.67
CA TYR A 302 -26.49 0.63 2.85
C TYR A 302 -27.95 0.25 2.53
N ILE A 303 -28.45 0.63 1.36
CA ILE A 303 -29.82 0.27 0.93
C ILE A 303 -29.93 -1.23 0.62
N LYS A 304 -28.92 -1.80 -0.05
CA LYS A 304 -28.85 -3.27 -0.24
C LYS A 304 -28.89 -4.02 1.09
N SER A 305 -28.22 -3.48 2.12
CA SER A 305 -28.24 -4.08 3.45
C SER A 305 -29.64 -4.07 4.06
N ILE A 306 -30.42 -2.99 3.89
CA ILE A 306 -31.82 -2.97 4.31
C ILE A 306 -32.64 -4.07 3.62
N ALA A 307 -32.41 -4.31 2.33
CA ALA A 307 -33.11 -5.37 1.60
C ALA A 307 -32.76 -6.78 2.15
N VAL A 308 -31.48 -7.05 2.41
CA VAL A 308 -31.04 -8.31 3.03
C VAL A 308 -31.60 -8.45 4.45
N ILE A 309 -31.62 -7.36 5.22
CA ILE A 309 -32.23 -7.36 6.57
C ILE A 309 -33.73 -7.68 6.47
N ASP A 310 -34.47 -7.10 5.52
CA ASP A 310 -35.90 -7.41 5.32
C ASP A 310 -36.13 -8.89 4.97
N GLU A 311 -35.27 -9.47 4.12
CA GLU A 311 -35.29 -10.91 3.80
C GLU A 311 -35.06 -11.76 5.05
N CYS A 312 -34.00 -11.48 5.81
CA CYS A 312 -33.70 -12.20 7.06
C CYS A 312 -34.85 -12.08 8.07
N PHE A 313 -35.43 -10.89 8.22
CA PHE A 313 -36.58 -10.69 9.11
C PHE A 313 -37.79 -11.49 8.64
N LYS A 314 -38.09 -11.52 7.34
CA LYS A 314 -39.18 -12.36 6.81
C LYS A 314 -38.96 -13.82 7.16
N GLU A 315 -37.77 -14.36 6.92
CA GLU A 315 -37.44 -15.76 7.25
C GLU A 315 -37.57 -16.06 8.74
N MET A 316 -37.09 -15.16 9.60
CA MET A 316 -37.06 -15.38 11.05
C MET A 316 -38.43 -15.17 11.71
N THR A 317 -39.26 -14.30 11.15
CA THR A 317 -40.52 -13.84 11.76
C THR A 317 -41.77 -14.39 11.09
N THR A 318 -41.61 -15.33 10.14
CA THR A 318 -42.74 -16.05 9.52
C THR A 318 -42.72 -17.54 9.88
N ASP A 319 -43.89 -18.16 9.86
CA ASP A 319 -44.03 -19.61 9.98
C ASP A 319 -43.72 -20.33 8.65
N ASN A 320 -43.78 -21.67 8.66
CA ASN A 320 -43.51 -22.49 7.47
C ASN A 320 -44.51 -22.23 6.31
N GLU A 321 -45.62 -21.55 6.57
CA GLU A 321 -46.63 -21.18 5.59
C GLU A 321 -46.48 -19.70 5.13
N GLY A 322 -45.50 -18.97 5.66
CA GLY A 322 -45.22 -17.57 5.33
C GLY A 322 -46.08 -16.56 6.08
N ASN A 323 -46.85 -16.98 7.09
CA ASN A 323 -47.64 -16.07 7.91
C ASN A 323 -46.76 -15.45 9.01
N GLN A 324 -47.01 -14.18 9.33
CA GLN A 324 -46.27 -13.48 10.38
C GLN A 324 -46.54 -14.12 11.74
N ILE A 325 -45.48 -14.42 12.50
CA ILE A 325 -45.57 -14.96 13.86
C ILE A 325 -46.13 -13.87 14.76
N ALA A 326 -47.39 -14.02 15.19
CA ALA A 326 -48.10 -13.04 16.02
C ALA A 326 -47.30 -12.67 17.29
N GLU A 327 -46.64 -13.65 17.90
CA GLU A 327 -45.79 -13.47 19.08
C GLU A 327 -44.61 -12.52 18.83
N PHE A 328 -44.07 -12.42 17.60
CA PHE A 328 -43.04 -11.42 17.30
C PHE A 328 -43.61 -10.02 17.16
N SER A 329 -44.71 -9.87 16.40
CA SER A 329 -45.32 -8.57 16.16
C SER A 329 -45.80 -7.90 17.45
N GLU A 330 -46.25 -8.70 18.42
CA GLU A 330 -46.65 -8.23 19.75
C GLU A 330 -45.45 -7.86 20.64
N ASN A 331 -44.24 -8.34 20.32
CA ASN A 331 -43.01 -8.15 21.10
C ASN A 331 -41.95 -7.28 20.40
N ILE A 332 -42.34 -6.49 19.38
CA ILE A 332 -41.39 -5.64 18.64
C ILE A 332 -40.68 -4.62 19.53
N ASP A 333 -41.39 -3.99 20.47
CA ASP A 333 -40.78 -3.06 21.43
C ASP A 333 -39.75 -3.79 22.31
N SER A 334 -40.04 -5.03 22.73
CA SER A 334 -39.10 -5.87 23.47
C SER A 334 -37.85 -6.25 22.66
N PHE A 335 -37.99 -6.45 21.35
CA PHE A 335 -36.88 -6.73 20.46
C PHE A 335 -36.00 -5.49 20.21
N VAL A 336 -36.63 -4.32 20.04
CA VAL A 336 -35.92 -3.05 19.91
C VAL A 336 -35.18 -2.72 21.20
N GLU A 337 -35.80 -2.92 22.36
CA GLU A 337 -35.14 -2.78 23.66
C GLU A 337 -33.93 -3.70 23.80
N TYR A 338 -34.03 -4.94 23.32
CA TYR A 338 -32.93 -5.90 23.32
C TYR A 338 -31.75 -5.40 22.48
N ILE A 339 -32.00 -4.91 21.26
CA ILE A 339 -30.95 -4.31 20.41
C ILE A 339 -30.28 -3.12 21.11
N LEU A 340 -31.07 -2.25 21.73
CA LEU A 340 -30.58 -1.02 22.37
C LEU A 340 -29.82 -1.27 23.67
N ASN A 341 -30.17 -2.32 24.42
CA ASN A 341 -29.72 -2.53 25.80
C ASN A 341 -28.83 -3.76 26.00
N ASP A 342 -28.94 -4.79 25.16
CA ASP A 342 -28.34 -6.10 25.42
C ASP A 342 -27.29 -6.50 24.36
N ILE A 343 -27.11 -5.70 23.30
CA ILE A 343 -25.95 -5.76 22.42
C ILE A 343 -24.75 -5.09 23.11
N LEU A 344 -23.67 -5.85 23.30
CA LEU A 344 -22.45 -5.48 24.00
C LEU A 344 -21.24 -5.45 23.06
N PHE A 345 -20.40 -4.45 23.22
CA PHE A 345 -19.08 -4.39 22.59
C PHE A 345 -18.08 -3.73 23.54
N VAL A 346 -16.80 -4.04 23.35
CA VAL A 346 -15.72 -3.42 24.11
C VAL A 346 -15.16 -2.27 23.29
N VAL A 347 -15.32 -1.05 23.77
CA VAL A 347 -14.75 0.16 23.17
C VAL A 347 -13.36 0.38 23.72
N ILE A 348 -12.38 0.46 22.82
CA ILE A 348 -10.99 0.78 23.10
C ILE A 348 -10.77 2.20 22.60
N GLU A 349 -10.62 3.15 23.50
CA GLU A 349 -10.29 4.53 23.13
C GLU A 349 -8.79 4.71 23.18
N THR A 350 -8.24 5.24 22.09
CA THR A 350 -6.80 5.45 21.96
C THR A 350 -6.50 6.93 21.89
N VAL A 351 -5.68 7.40 22.82
CA VAL A 351 -5.02 8.72 22.72
C VAL A 351 -3.67 8.46 22.05
N ALA A 352 -3.60 8.57 20.73
CA ALA A 352 -2.36 8.49 19.96
C ALA A 352 -2.54 9.08 18.55
N GLY A 353 -1.44 9.27 17.82
CA GLY A 353 -1.46 9.53 16.38
C GLY A 353 -2.12 8.38 15.60
N LEU A 354 -2.50 8.64 14.35
CA LEU A 354 -3.29 7.71 13.55
C LEU A 354 -2.55 6.38 13.34
N SER A 355 -1.28 6.42 12.94
CA SER A 355 -0.48 5.23 12.68
C SER A 355 -0.27 4.39 13.94
N LYS A 356 -0.06 5.04 15.08
CA LYS A 356 0.10 4.31 16.36
C LYS A 356 -1.21 3.68 16.79
N THR A 357 -2.33 4.35 16.53
CA THR A 357 -3.67 3.81 16.79
C THR A 357 -3.97 2.59 15.90
N ILE A 358 -3.55 2.62 14.64
CA ILE A 358 -3.64 1.48 13.72
C ILE A 358 -2.66 0.35 14.08
N GLN A 359 -1.47 0.66 14.59
CA GLN A 359 -0.58 -0.39 15.11
C GLN A 359 -1.18 -1.11 16.33
N ILE A 360 -1.78 -0.33 17.25
CA ILE A 360 -2.52 -0.88 18.40
C ILE A 360 -3.66 -1.75 17.87
N PHE A 361 -4.40 -1.29 16.86
CA PHE A 361 -5.44 -2.07 16.20
C PHE A 361 -4.90 -3.42 15.70
N ASN A 362 -3.85 -3.43 14.86
CA ASN A 362 -3.28 -4.66 14.32
C ASN A 362 -2.75 -5.60 15.41
N THR A 363 -2.32 -5.06 16.55
CA THR A 363 -1.85 -5.87 17.68
C THR A 363 -3.02 -6.51 18.45
N ILE A 364 -4.14 -5.80 18.58
CA ILE A 364 -5.32 -6.26 19.34
C ILE A 364 -6.23 -7.14 18.46
N ASN A 365 -6.27 -6.88 17.16
CA ASN A 365 -7.16 -7.55 16.24
C ASN A 365 -6.65 -8.97 15.96
N THR A 366 -7.28 -9.94 16.61
CA THR A 366 -6.98 -11.38 16.46
C THR A 366 -8.06 -12.13 15.68
N ALA A 367 -9.17 -11.46 15.34
CA ALA A 367 -10.36 -12.07 14.73
C ALA A 367 -10.85 -11.37 13.44
N GLY A 368 -10.14 -10.34 12.97
CA GLY A 368 -10.47 -9.57 11.76
C GLY A 368 -9.53 -9.84 10.58
N LEU A 369 -9.81 -9.21 9.44
CA LEU A 369 -8.86 -9.14 8.32
C LEU A 369 -7.72 -8.19 8.70
N ASP A 370 -6.49 -8.69 8.71
CA ASP A 370 -5.30 -7.86 8.94
C ASP A 370 -5.22 -6.75 7.88
N LEU A 371 -4.86 -5.53 8.31
CA LEU A 371 -4.38 -4.51 7.38
C LEU A 371 -3.05 -5.00 6.81
N ASN A 372 -3.00 -5.21 5.49
CA ASN A 372 -1.76 -5.63 4.85
C ASN A 372 -0.72 -4.49 4.87
N GLY A 373 0.55 -4.78 4.55
CA GLY A 373 1.61 -3.78 4.51
C GLY A 373 1.33 -2.61 3.55
N ASP A 374 0.45 -2.80 2.56
CA ASP A 374 0.08 -1.76 1.60
C ASP A 374 -0.95 -0.78 2.19
N ASP A 375 -1.92 -1.29 2.94
CA ASP A 375 -2.89 -0.48 3.69
C ASP A 375 -2.19 0.35 4.76
N LEU A 376 -1.25 -0.25 5.49
CA LEU A 376 -0.45 0.47 6.48
C LEU A 376 0.40 1.57 5.84
N PHE A 377 1.06 1.27 4.71
CA PHE A 377 1.82 2.27 3.95
C PHE A 377 0.92 3.42 3.49
N LYS A 378 -0.28 3.12 2.97
CA LYS A 378 -1.26 4.13 2.54
C LYS A 378 -1.64 5.08 3.67
N VAL A 379 -1.95 4.55 4.85
CA VAL A 379 -2.36 5.38 5.99
C VAL A 379 -1.19 6.17 6.56
N ARG A 380 -0.01 5.57 6.70
CA ARG A 380 1.20 6.27 7.16
C ARG A 380 1.62 7.39 6.23
N LEU A 381 1.52 7.16 4.91
CA LEU A 381 1.76 8.19 3.91
C LEU A 381 0.76 9.34 4.03
N TYR A 382 -0.53 9.03 4.23
CA TYR A 382 -1.55 10.05 4.47
C TYR A 382 -1.26 10.86 5.74
N GLU A 383 -0.96 10.20 6.87
CA GLU A 383 -0.63 10.91 8.11
C GLU A 383 0.59 11.81 7.92
N TYR A 384 1.63 11.35 7.24
CA TYR A 384 2.79 12.19 6.92
C TYR A 384 2.39 13.42 6.09
N LEU A 385 1.63 13.22 5.01
CA LEU A 385 1.25 14.32 4.13
C LEU A 385 0.26 15.29 4.80
N HIS A 386 -0.67 14.78 5.60
CA HIS A 386 -1.67 15.58 6.31
C HIS A 386 -1.07 16.29 7.53
N ASP A 387 -0.45 15.55 8.45
CA ASP A 387 0.01 16.08 9.73
C ASP A 387 1.36 16.82 9.63
N ILE A 388 2.29 16.35 8.78
CA ILE A 388 3.63 16.95 8.65
C ILE A 388 3.68 17.96 7.51
N LYS A 389 3.16 17.62 6.32
CA LYS A 389 3.16 18.56 5.17
C LYS A 389 2.00 19.56 5.22
N GLY A 390 0.93 19.27 5.95
CA GLY A 390 -0.23 20.15 6.09
C GLY A 390 -1.16 20.12 4.89
N LEU A 391 -1.18 19.02 4.13
CA LEU A 391 -2.15 18.80 3.05
C LEU A 391 -3.53 18.44 3.62
N GLY A 392 -4.61 18.66 2.87
CA GLY A 392 -5.96 18.45 3.37
C GLY A 392 -6.42 16.98 3.35
N GLU A 393 -7.68 16.74 3.75
CA GLU A 393 -8.28 15.40 3.77
C GLU A 393 -8.38 14.79 2.36
N GLU A 394 -8.43 15.62 1.30
CA GLU A 394 -8.41 15.22 -0.11
C GLU A 394 -7.22 14.35 -0.48
N THR A 395 -6.08 14.51 0.21
CA THR A 395 -4.85 13.75 -0.04
C THR A 395 -5.05 12.24 0.13
N PHE A 396 -5.94 11.78 1.02
CA PHE A 396 -6.20 10.35 1.12
C PHE A 396 -6.81 9.78 -0.15
N ASN A 397 -7.68 10.56 -0.81
CA ASN A 397 -8.31 10.16 -2.07
C ASN A 397 -7.32 10.25 -3.23
N GLU A 398 -6.42 11.23 -3.24
CA GLU A 398 -5.30 11.28 -4.20
C GLU A 398 -4.40 10.05 -4.09
N ILE A 399 -4.09 9.60 -2.86
CA ILE A 399 -3.39 8.31 -2.65
C ILE A 399 -4.27 7.16 -3.15
N GLY A 400 -5.59 7.20 -2.91
CA GLY A 400 -6.54 6.21 -3.44
C GLY A 400 -6.50 6.10 -4.97
N GLU A 401 -6.40 7.22 -5.68
CA GLU A 401 -6.34 7.26 -7.14
C GLU A 401 -5.05 6.62 -7.69
N ILE A 402 -3.92 6.72 -6.97
CA ILE A 402 -2.68 6.00 -7.31
C ILE A 402 -2.93 4.48 -7.33
N TYR A 403 -3.57 3.94 -6.29
CA TYR A 403 -3.88 2.51 -6.19
C TYR A 403 -4.89 2.07 -7.25
N LYS A 404 -5.88 2.91 -7.53
CA LYS A 404 -6.87 2.68 -8.58
C LYS A 404 -6.24 2.69 -9.96
N ASN A 405 -5.24 3.53 -10.21
CA ASN A 405 -4.49 3.53 -11.46
C ASN A 405 -3.80 2.18 -11.71
N VAL A 406 -3.11 1.64 -10.70
CA VAL A 406 -2.49 0.30 -10.78
C VAL A 406 -3.52 -0.76 -11.15
N LYS A 407 -4.68 -0.79 -10.45
CA LYS A 407 -5.76 -1.72 -10.76
C LYS A 407 -6.28 -1.56 -12.19
N THR A 408 -6.43 -0.32 -12.65
CA THR A 408 -6.92 -0.01 -14.00
C THR A 408 -5.94 -0.47 -15.08
N ARG A 409 -4.63 -0.22 -14.87
CA ARG A 409 -3.55 -0.69 -15.75
C ARG A 409 -3.54 -2.22 -15.85
N ASN A 410 -3.60 -2.92 -14.70
CA ASN A 410 -3.66 -4.38 -14.68
C ASN A 410 -4.90 -4.93 -15.37
N HIS A 411 -6.08 -4.32 -15.14
CA HIS A 411 -7.30 -4.75 -15.83
C HIS A 411 -7.20 -4.63 -17.35
N LYS A 412 -6.57 -3.56 -17.86
CA LYS A 412 -6.30 -3.41 -19.30
C LYS A 412 -5.31 -4.46 -19.79
N TRP A 413 -4.21 -4.68 -19.05
CA TRP A 413 -3.17 -5.65 -19.39
C TRP A 413 -3.68 -7.09 -19.47
N ARG A 414 -4.57 -7.47 -18.54
CA ARG A 414 -5.18 -8.81 -18.49
C ARG A 414 -6.10 -9.15 -19.67
N LYS A 415 -6.42 -8.18 -20.53
CA LYS A 415 -7.16 -8.46 -21.76
C LYS A 415 -6.35 -9.28 -22.77
N THR A 416 -5.02 -9.19 -22.70
CA THR A 416 -4.10 -9.90 -23.61
C THR A 416 -3.11 -10.80 -22.88
N HIS A 417 -3.07 -10.76 -21.53
CA HIS A 417 -2.13 -11.52 -20.70
C HIS A 417 -2.85 -12.18 -19.52
N ASN A 418 -2.29 -13.28 -19.00
CA ASN A 418 -2.89 -14.04 -17.88
C ASN A 418 -2.33 -13.65 -16.50
N TRP A 419 -1.61 -12.54 -16.40
CA TRP A 419 -0.95 -12.06 -15.17
C TRP A 419 -1.08 -10.54 -15.02
N ASP A 420 -0.61 -10.01 -13.89
CA ASP A 420 -0.63 -8.57 -13.58
C ASP A 420 0.61 -7.86 -14.11
N LEU A 421 0.42 -6.66 -14.66
CA LEU A 421 1.53 -5.86 -15.19
C LEU A 421 2.47 -5.40 -14.07
N ILE A 422 1.88 -4.85 -13.00
CA ILE A 422 2.59 -4.37 -11.81
C ILE A 422 1.74 -4.62 -10.56
N ASP A 423 2.36 -4.60 -9.38
CA ASP A 423 1.63 -4.55 -8.11
C ASP A 423 2.23 -3.46 -7.19
N ILE A 424 1.50 -3.14 -6.12
CA ILE A 424 1.93 -2.08 -5.19
C ILE A 424 3.19 -2.49 -4.41
N ARG A 425 3.45 -3.79 -4.23
CA ARG A 425 4.67 -4.29 -3.56
C ARG A 425 5.91 -3.95 -4.39
N LEU A 426 5.84 -4.13 -5.71
CA LEU A 426 6.87 -3.71 -6.65
C LEU A 426 7.07 -2.20 -6.60
N VAL A 427 5.99 -1.42 -6.67
CA VAL A 427 6.04 0.06 -6.60
C VAL A 427 6.72 0.53 -5.32
N ARG A 428 6.35 -0.04 -4.16
CA ARG A 428 6.97 0.25 -2.86
C ARG A 428 8.45 -0.14 -2.83
N SER A 429 8.80 -1.29 -3.41
CA SER A 429 10.21 -1.72 -3.49
C SER A 429 11.06 -0.75 -4.32
N ILE A 430 10.55 -0.31 -5.47
CA ILE A 430 11.23 0.70 -6.30
C ILE A 430 11.32 2.03 -5.53
N TYR A 431 10.25 2.43 -4.83
CA TYR A 431 10.23 3.68 -4.09
C TYR A 431 11.25 3.70 -2.96
N LYS A 432 11.40 2.60 -2.22
CA LYS A 432 12.47 2.44 -1.22
C LYS A 432 13.84 2.70 -1.84
N GLU A 433 14.17 2.00 -2.92
CA GLU A 433 15.48 2.13 -3.57
C GLU A 433 15.71 3.56 -4.10
N TYR A 434 14.67 4.17 -4.65
CA TYR A 434 14.70 5.56 -5.11
C TYR A 434 14.94 6.56 -3.97
N ILE A 435 14.23 6.43 -2.83
CA ILE A 435 14.43 7.29 -1.65
C ILE A 435 15.87 7.19 -1.14
N ILE A 436 16.38 5.96 -0.95
CA ILE A 436 17.73 5.73 -0.45
C ILE A 436 18.76 6.42 -1.37
N SER A 437 18.60 6.27 -2.68
CA SER A 437 19.50 6.86 -3.68
C SER A 437 19.37 8.39 -3.77
N LYS A 438 18.15 8.93 -3.77
CA LYS A 438 17.84 10.37 -3.88
C LYS A 438 18.40 11.16 -2.70
N TYR A 439 18.21 10.65 -1.48
CA TYR A 439 18.63 11.31 -0.25
C TYR A 439 20.01 10.87 0.26
N LYS A 440 20.73 10.04 -0.51
CA LYS A 440 22.05 9.49 -0.19
C LYS A 440 22.08 8.87 1.22
N LEU A 441 21.05 8.10 1.53
CA LEU A 441 20.91 7.42 2.82
C LEU A 441 21.94 6.26 2.94
N PRO A 442 22.18 5.73 4.17
CA PRO A 442 23.10 4.63 4.38
C PRO A 442 22.82 3.42 3.47
N THR A 443 23.88 2.88 2.85
CA THR A 443 23.78 1.75 1.90
C THR A 443 23.26 0.46 2.54
N SER A 444 23.36 0.32 3.86
CA SER A 444 22.78 -0.79 4.61
C SER A 444 21.27 -0.90 4.41
N LEU A 445 20.58 0.22 4.18
CA LEU A 445 19.11 0.26 4.04
C LEU A 445 18.60 -0.49 2.80
N TYR A 446 19.40 -0.66 1.74
CA TYR A 446 19.00 -1.50 0.59
C TYR A 446 18.77 -2.96 0.98
N ALA A 447 19.41 -3.44 2.05
CA ALA A 447 19.25 -4.81 2.53
C ALA A 447 17.96 -5.02 3.32
N LYS A 448 17.34 -3.93 3.79
CA LYS A 448 16.16 -3.97 4.64
C LYS A 448 14.94 -4.38 3.83
N ALA A 449 14.08 -5.21 4.43
CA ALA A 449 12.79 -5.55 3.83
C ALA A 449 11.96 -4.28 3.61
N THR A 450 11.13 -4.27 2.56
CA THR A 450 10.41 -3.06 2.14
C THR A 450 9.42 -2.57 3.19
N ASP A 451 8.67 -3.48 3.82
CA ASP A 451 7.75 -3.12 4.91
C ASP A 451 8.51 -2.52 6.09
N THR A 452 9.55 -3.21 6.58
CA THR A 452 10.39 -2.73 7.70
C THR A 452 11.03 -1.38 7.41
N PHE A 453 11.50 -1.14 6.18
CA PHE A 453 12.04 0.16 5.80
C PHE A 453 11.01 1.27 5.90
N PHE A 454 9.80 1.07 5.37
CA PHE A 454 8.76 2.09 5.43
C PHE A 454 8.25 2.29 6.85
N ASP A 455 8.15 1.22 7.64
CA ASP A 455 7.75 1.32 9.04
C ASP A 455 8.73 2.21 9.82
N GLU A 456 10.02 1.92 9.77
CA GLU A 456 11.03 2.73 10.45
C GLU A 456 11.15 4.15 9.86
N LEU A 457 10.97 4.30 8.54
CA LEU A 457 10.97 5.60 7.86
C LEU A 457 9.87 6.50 8.41
N PHE A 458 8.65 5.98 8.50
CA PHE A 458 7.53 6.73 9.05
C PHE A 458 7.66 6.94 10.55
N ASP A 459 8.23 6.00 11.31
CA ASP A 459 8.46 6.19 12.74
C ASP A 459 9.37 7.41 13.00
N VAL A 460 10.41 7.60 12.18
CA VAL A 460 11.28 8.78 12.25
C VAL A 460 10.56 10.04 11.76
N LEU A 461 9.90 9.99 10.59
CA LEU A 461 9.25 11.17 9.98
C LEU A 461 8.05 11.68 10.77
N LEU A 462 7.34 10.80 11.47
CA LEU A 462 6.18 11.12 12.31
C LEU A 462 6.56 11.35 13.79
N ASN A 463 7.87 11.34 14.11
CA ASN A 463 8.40 11.50 15.47
C ASN A 463 7.81 10.50 16.48
N VAL A 464 7.60 9.24 16.05
CA VAL A 464 7.08 8.15 16.89
C VAL A 464 8.22 7.47 17.65
N GLN A 465 9.27 7.06 16.94
CA GLN A 465 10.42 6.37 17.49
C GLN A 465 11.66 6.61 16.61
N GLY A 466 12.80 6.84 17.26
CA GLY A 466 14.09 6.91 16.58
C GLY A 466 14.68 5.53 16.28
N HIS A 467 15.37 5.40 15.15
CA HIS A 467 16.06 4.18 14.73
C HIS A 467 17.52 4.50 14.37
N ASN A 468 18.48 3.83 15.03
CA ASN A 468 19.90 4.18 14.92
C ASN A 468 20.47 4.04 13.49
N ASP A 469 19.99 3.08 12.73
CA ASP A 469 20.40 2.79 11.36
C ASP A 469 19.70 3.67 10.30
N MET A 470 18.70 4.45 10.70
CA MET A 470 17.94 5.38 9.85
C MET A 470 18.53 6.79 9.84
N THR A 471 19.85 6.91 9.91
CA THR A 471 20.53 8.21 9.95
C THR A 471 20.26 9.06 8.69
N GLY A 472 19.81 10.31 8.86
CA GLY A 472 19.60 11.26 7.77
C GLY A 472 18.24 11.15 7.10
N VAL A 473 17.38 10.24 7.58
CA VAL A 473 16.00 10.05 7.13
C VAL A 473 15.12 11.27 7.43
N GLU A 474 15.47 12.08 8.42
CA GLU A 474 14.75 13.31 8.78
C GLU A 474 14.70 14.33 7.62
N ARG A 475 15.60 14.19 6.64
CA ARG A 475 15.66 15.03 5.43
C ARG A 475 14.75 14.52 4.30
N VAL A 476 14.19 13.32 4.42
CA VAL A 476 13.39 12.70 3.37
C VAL A 476 12.06 13.44 3.24
N GLU A 477 11.72 13.79 2.01
CA GLU A 477 10.41 14.34 1.67
C GLU A 477 9.67 13.37 0.76
N LEU A 478 8.54 12.86 1.26
CA LEU A 478 7.66 12.00 0.47
C LEU A 478 6.68 12.86 -0.33
N SER A 479 6.39 12.44 -1.56
CA SER A 479 5.45 13.11 -2.44
C SER A 479 4.65 12.09 -3.26
N LEU A 480 3.43 12.47 -3.63
CA LEU A 480 2.60 11.67 -4.54
C LEU A 480 3.16 11.65 -5.96
N GLU A 481 3.84 12.73 -6.38
CA GLU A 481 4.48 12.80 -7.70
C GLU A 481 5.56 11.73 -7.87
N ASP A 482 6.37 11.47 -6.84
CA ASP A 482 7.38 10.40 -6.88
C ASP A 482 6.71 9.04 -7.13
N LEU A 483 5.61 8.73 -6.44
CA LEU A 483 4.85 7.49 -6.63
C LEU A 483 4.24 7.36 -8.03
N TRP A 484 3.67 8.46 -8.56
CA TRP A 484 3.16 8.51 -9.93
C TRP A 484 4.26 8.21 -10.94
N ASN A 485 5.41 8.87 -10.82
CA ASN A 485 6.57 8.65 -11.70
C ASN A 485 7.07 7.20 -11.64
N ILE A 486 7.08 6.60 -10.45
CA ILE A 486 7.48 5.19 -10.25
C ILE A 486 6.51 4.24 -10.95
N ILE A 487 5.20 4.48 -10.83
CA ILE A 487 4.20 3.64 -11.52
C ILE A 487 4.34 3.74 -13.03
N GLU A 488 4.52 4.95 -13.56
CA GLU A 488 4.71 5.13 -15.00
C GLU A 488 5.98 4.44 -15.49
N VAL A 489 7.09 4.56 -14.76
CA VAL A 489 8.34 3.85 -15.08
C VAL A 489 8.20 2.34 -14.97
N ALA A 490 7.50 1.85 -13.94
CA ALA A 490 7.30 0.42 -13.74
C ALA A 490 6.44 -0.18 -14.86
N CYS A 491 5.34 0.48 -15.24
CA CYS A 491 4.53 0.11 -16.40
C CYS A 491 5.38 0.15 -17.67
N PHE A 492 6.07 1.26 -17.91
CA PHE A 492 6.91 1.43 -19.10
C PHE A 492 7.93 0.31 -19.28
N TRP A 493 8.66 -0.06 -18.23
CA TRP A 493 9.65 -1.14 -18.30
C TRP A 493 9.00 -2.50 -18.52
N ARG A 494 7.87 -2.78 -17.86
CA ARG A 494 7.16 -4.07 -17.97
C ARG A 494 6.42 -4.25 -19.29
N GLU A 495 5.99 -3.17 -19.91
CA GLU A 495 5.37 -3.15 -21.24
C GLU A 495 6.40 -3.15 -22.38
N SER A 496 7.67 -2.86 -22.08
CA SER A 496 8.73 -2.80 -23.09
C SER A 496 9.20 -4.20 -23.47
N ASP A 497 9.46 -4.38 -24.76
CA ASP A 497 10.04 -5.59 -25.32
C ASP A 497 11.49 -5.33 -25.79
N PHE A 498 12.24 -6.40 -26.04
CA PHE A 498 13.61 -6.33 -26.55
C PHE A 498 13.62 -5.81 -27.99
N ARG A 499 14.53 -4.89 -28.31
CA ARG A 499 14.65 -4.30 -29.66
C ARG A 499 15.61 -5.06 -30.57
N ASN A 500 16.51 -5.83 -29.97
CA ASN A 500 17.56 -6.57 -30.66
C ASN A 500 18.03 -7.76 -29.81
N ASN A 501 18.83 -8.63 -30.42
CA ASN A 501 19.37 -9.84 -29.80
C ASN A 501 20.23 -9.51 -28.56
N ASP A 502 21.02 -8.43 -28.60
CA ASP A 502 21.91 -8.04 -27.50
C ASP A 502 21.13 -7.67 -26.23
N GLU A 503 20.06 -6.89 -26.35
CA GLU A 503 19.18 -6.55 -25.22
C GLU A 503 18.57 -7.80 -24.58
N PHE A 504 18.10 -8.72 -25.41
CA PHE A 504 17.53 -9.99 -24.97
C PHE A 504 18.53 -10.80 -24.14
N ILE A 505 19.77 -10.97 -24.62
CA ILE A 505 20.75 -11.77 -23.89
C ILE A 505 21.25 -11.06 -22.63
N PHE A 506 21.42 -9.73 -22.64
CA PHE A 506 21.85 -9.00 -21.45
C PHE A 506 20.83 -9.12 -20.32
N TYR A 507 19.54 -9.04 -20.65
CA TYR A 507 18.46 -9.26 -19.70
C TYR A 507 18.41 -10.72 -19.26
N THR A 508 18.34 -11.66 -20.21
CA THR A 508 18.14 -13.10 -19.95
C THR A 508 19.26 -13.68 -19.08
N LEU A 509 20.52 -13.32 -19.35
CA LEU A 509 21.64 -13.75 -18.50
C LEU A 509 21.55 -13.16 -17.09
N THR A 510 21.12 -11.90 -16.97
CA THR A 510 20.96 -11.26 -15.66
C THR A 510 19.83 -11.91 -14.87
N GLU A 511 18.70 -12.19 -15.50
CA GLU A 511 17.53 -12.85 -14.91
C GLU A 511 17.85 -14.29 -14.47
N ARG A 512 18.59 -15.05 -15.28
CA ARG A 512 18.97 -16.43 -14.96
C ARG A 512 20.16 -16.53 -14.00
N SER A 513 20.88 -15.44 -13.82
CA SER A 513 21.93 -15.37 -12.80
C SER A 513 21.33 -15.41 -11.40
N ARG A 514 22.18 -15.73 -10.41
CA ARG A 514 21.82 -15.63 -8.99
C ARG A 514 21.51 -14.19 -8.52
N TYR A 515 21.77 -13.21 -9.37
CA TYR A 515 21.73 -11.78 -9.10
C TYR A 515 20.51 -11.09 -9.74
N ASN A 516 19.51 -11.85 -10.20
CA ASN A 516 18.28 -11.33 -10.82
C ASN A 516 17.57 -10.22 -10.03
N ARG A 517 17.68 -10.23 -8.69
CA ARG A 517 17.15 -9.18 -7.81
C ARG A 517 17.63 -7.77 -8.19
N TYR A 518 18.79 -7.68 -8.85
CA TYR A 518 19.39 -6.42 -9.27
C TYR A 518 18.88 -5.88 -10.60
N LEU A 519 17.97 -6.57 -11.27
CA LEU A 519 17.21 -6.02 -12.40
C LEU A 519 16.43 -4.76 -12.01
N SER A 520 16.16 -4.55 -10.70
CA SER A 520 15.50 -3.33 -10.23
C SER A 520 16.26 -2.04 -10.55
N ILE A 521 17.57 -2.11 -10.83
CA ILE A 521 18.38 -0.96 -11.26
C ILE A 521 17.81 -0.28 -12.52
N ALA A 522 17.17 -1.04 -13.40
CA ALA A 522 16.51 -0.50 -14.59
C ALA A 522 15.51 0.60 -14.20
N TYR A 523 14.68 0.37 -13.18
CA TYR A 523 13.69 1.35 -12.73
C TYR A 523 14.35 2.65 -12.23
N LEU A 524 15.47 2.57 -11.51
CA LEU A 524 16.14 3.77 -11.01
C LEU A 524 16.81 4.58 -12.11
N ILE A 525 17.43 3.91 -13.09
CA ILE A 525 18.01 4.57 -14.28
C ILE A 525 16.89 5.26 -15.08
N LEU A 526 15.75 4.59 -15.27
CA LEU A 526 14.60 5.14 -15.97
C LEU A 526 13.98 6.34 -15.24
N LEU A 527 13.92 6.32 -13.90
CA LEU A 527 13.46 7.44 -13.08
C LEU A 527 14.37 8.65 -13.21
N SER A 528 15.70 8.45 -13.19
CA SER A 528 16.68 9.53 -13.35
C SER A 528 16.74 10.12 -14.77
N ASN A 529 16.12 9.47 -15.75
CA ASN A 529 16.09 9.92 -17.14
C ASN A 529 14.65 10.12 -17.64
N LYS A 530 13.72 10.54 -16.78
CA LYS A 530 12.30 10.70 -17.13
C LYS A 530 12.05 11.69 -18.28
N ASP A 531 12.94 12.65 -18.47
CA ASP A 531 12.82 13.71 -19.49
C ASP A 531 13.37 13.32 -20.87
N LYS A 532 14.07 12.18 -20.98
CA LYS A 532 14.60 11.67 -22.26
C LYS A 532 13.54 10.94 -23.07
N GLN A 533 13.78 10.80 -24.38
CA GLN A 533 12.92 9.98 -25.24
C GLN A 533 12.96 8.49 -24.85
N LYS A 534 11.91 7.75 -25.23
CA LYS A 534 11.72 6.34 -24.87
C LYS A 534 12.95 5.49 -25.22
N GLU A 535 13.47 5.64 -26.42
CA GLU A 535 14.57 4.85 -26.97
C GLU A 535 15.87 5.13 -26.21
N GLU A 536 16.20 6.41 -26.00
CA GLU A 536 17.39 6.83 -25.24
C GLU A 536 17.35 6.30 -23.80
N ARG A 537 16.17 6.28 -23.17
CA ARG A 537 15.99 5.75 -21.81
C ARG A 537 16.31 4.25 -21.74
N LEU A 538 15.90 3.48 -22.75
CA LEU A 538 16.23 2.06 -22.84
C LEU A 538 17.71 1.84 -23.12
N ASP A 539 18.33 2.68 -23.95
CA ASP A 539 19.77 2.63 -24.22
C ASP A 539 20.60 2.80 -22.94
N GLU A 540 20.18 3.72 -22.05
CA GLU A 540 20.84 3.90 -20.75
C GLU A 540 20.75 2.65 -19.86
N VAL A 541 19.58 2.00 -19.83
CA VAL A 541 19.38 0.76 -19.05
C VAL A 541 20.22 -0.37 -19.61
N TYR A 542 20.11 -0.64 -20.92
CA TYR A 542 20.82 -1.75 -21.55
C TYR A 542 22.32 -1.53 -21.63
N GLY A 543 22.80 -0.28 -21.69
CA GLY A 543 24.22 0.04 -21.54
C GLY A 543 24.80 -0.42 -20.19
N VAL A 544 24.04 -0.27 -19.11
CA VAL A 544 24.44 -0.76 -17.78
C VAL A 544 24.25 -2.27 -17.66
N LEU A 545 23.12 -2.82 -18.13
CA LEU A 545 22.86 -4.26 -18.09
C LEU A 545 23.89 -5.07 -18.89
N ARG A 546 24.38 -4.53 -20.01
CA ARG A 546 25.48 -5.12 -20.79
C ARG A 546 26.73 -5.37 -19.94
N LEU A 547 27.07 -4.45 -19.05
CA LEU A 547 28.24 -4.60 -18.18
C LEU A 547 27.92 -5.50 -16.98
N LEU A 548 26.75 -5.33 -16.37
CA LEU A 548 26.31 -6.11 -15.22
C LEU A 548 26.14 -7.59 -15.56
N CYS A 549 25.57 -7.94 -16.71
CA CYS A 549 25.36 -9.35 -17.09
C CYS A 549 26.69 -10.12 -17.17
N ARG A 550 27.75 -9.49 -17.71
CA ARG A 550 29.12 -10.05 -17.78
C ARG A 550 29.67 -10.32 -16.38
N ILE A 551 29.51 -9.37 -15.46
CA ILE A 551 29.95 -9.52 -14.06
C ILE A 551 29.13 -10.61 -13.35
N PHE A 552 27.79 -10.56 -13.46
CA PHE A 552 26.91 -11.49 -12.79
C PHE A 552 27.08 -12.92 -13.29
N PHE A 553 27.38 -13.11 -14.57
CA PHE A 553 27.77 -14.39 -15.12
C PHE A 553 29.02 -14.93 -14.41
N CYS A 554 30.12 -14.16 -14.40
CA CYS A 554 31.36 -14.55 -13.72
C CYS A 554 31.15 -14.85 -12.23
N TRP A 555 30.37 -14.02 -11.53
CA TRP A 555 30.16 -14.14 -10.09
C TRP A 555 29.14 -15.22 -9.70
N SER A 556 28.28 -15.62 -10.63
CA SER A 556 27.43 -16.80 -10.47
C SER A 556 28.24 -18.08 -10.57
N ILE A 557 29.32 -18.06 -11.34
CA ILE A 557 30.14 -19.23 -11.63
C ILE A 557 31.37 -19.29 -10.68
N MET A 558 32.32 -18.36 -10.82
CA MET A 558 33.61 -18.36 -10.09
C MET A 558 33.45 -18.13 -8.59
N TYR A 559 32.61 -17.17 -8.22
CA TYR A 559 32.53 -16.62 -6.86
C TYR A 559 31.24 -17.04 -6.17
N ALA A 560 30.74 -18.24 -6.47
CA ALA A 560 29.46 -18.76 -5.95
C ALA A 560 29.35 -18.66 -4.41
N ARG A 561 30.48 -18.71 -3.68
CA ARG A 561 30.53 -18.59 -2.21
C ARG A 561 30.77 -17.17 -1.67
N GLN A 562 31.07 -16.18 -2.52
CA GLN A 562 31.40 -14.80 -2.12
C GLN A 562 30.33 -13.82 -2.59
N VAL A 563 29.31 -13.57 -1.75
CA VAL A 563 28.14 -12.74 -2.15
C VAL A 563 28.26 -11.28 -1.67
N ASN A 564 28.94 -11.06 -0.55
CA ASN A 564 29.02 -9.75 0.11
C ASN A 564 29.67 -8.66 -0.74
N GLU A 565 30.68 -9.01 -1.53
CA GLU A 565 31.34 -8.05 -2.42
C GLU A 565 30.40 -7.55 -3.51
N MET A 566 29.59 -8.45 -4.09
CA MET A 566 28.59 -8.06 -5.09
C MET A 566 27.49 -7.19 -4.47
N HIS A 567 27.06 -7.51 -3.25
CA HIS A 567 26.12 -6.67 -2.51
C HIS A 567 26.67 -5.26 -2.30
N SER A 568 27.93 -5.13 -1.91
CA SER A 568 28.60 -3.84 -1.72
C SER A 568 28.73 -3.06 -3.02
N LEU A 569 29.15 -3.71 -4.11
CA LEU A 569 29.24 -3.10 -5.44
C LEU A 569 27.88 -2.55 -5.87
N MET A 570 26.83 -3.37 -5.81
CA MET A 570 25.49 -2.96 -6.24
C MET A 570 24.93 -1.83 -5.39
N ARG A 571 25.10 -1.86 -4.06
CA ARG A 571 24.68 -0.76 -3.18
C ARG A 571 25.38 0.56 -3.52
N ASN A 572 26.67 0.51 -3.89
CA ASN A 572 27.40 1.70 -4.33
C ASN A 572 26.83 2.25 -5.65
N ILE A 573 26.53 1.37 -6.60
CA ILE A 573 25.93 1.74 -7.89
C ILE A 573 24.54 2.33 -7.68
N TYR A 574 23.66 1.67 -6.92
CA TYR A 574 22.33 2.19 -6.59
C TYR A 574 22.39 3.58 -5.96
N ASN A 575 23.35 3.86 -5.07
CA ASN A 575 23.50 5.20 -4.51
C ASN A 575 23.90 6.28 -5.51
N LYS A 576 24.36 5.91 -6.71
CA LYS A 576 24.71 6.83 -7.80
C LYS A 576 23.58 7.00 -8.83
N THR A 577 22.56 6.14 -8.83
CA THR A 577 21.52 6.15 -9.88
C THR A 577 20.50 7.28 -9.78
N ALA A 578 20.27 7.88 -8.61
CA ALA A 578 19.34 9.03 -8.54
C ALA A 578 19.87 10.28 -9.27
N ASP A 579 21.18 10.36 -9.49
CA ASP A 579 21.83 11.36 -10.33
C ASP A 579 22.61 10.65 -11.44
N PHE A 580 21.92 9.76 -12.15
CA PHE A 580 22.55 8.87 -13.11
C PHE A 580 23.26 9.64 -14.23
N GLN A 581 22.71 10.77 -14.67
CA GLN A 581 23.29 11.56 -15.76
C GLN A 581 24.71 12.01 -15.45
N ASN A 582 24.98 12.48 -14.23
CA ASN A 582 26.31 12.91 -13.82
C ASN A 582 27.22 11.73 -13.42
N ASN A 583 26.65 10.59 -13.04
CA ASN A 583 27.41 9.44 -12.54
C ASN A 583 27.57 8.30 -13.55
N LYS A 584 26.97 8.40 -14.75
CA LYS A 584 26.98 7.33 -15.76
C LYS A 584 28.40 6.86 -16.08
N GLU A 585 29.30 7.79 -16.38
CA GLU A 585 30.69 7.47 -16.73
C GLU A 585 31.43 6.77 -15.59
N ASP A 586 31.23 7.21 -14.34
CA ASP A 586 31.84 6.60 -13.16
C ASP A 586 31.27 5.20 -12.88
N ILE A 587 29.95 5.02 -13.01
CA ILE A 587 29.30 3.70 -12.89
C ILE A 587 29.88 2.75 -13.95
N CYS A 588 29.86 3.14 -15.23
CA CYS A 588 30.37 2.32 -16.32
C CYS A 588 31.86 2.02 -16.14
N SER A 589 32.67 3.00 -15.75
CA SER A 589 34.10 2.80 -15.51
C SER A 589 34.38 1.83 -14.37
N SER A 590 33.63 1.92 -13.27
CA SER A 590 33.71 0.99 -12.14
C SER A 590 33.35 -0.44 -12.55
N LEU A 591 32.27 -0.60 -13.31
CA LEU A 591 31.84 -1.90 -13.84
C LEU A 591 32.86 -2.51 -14.81
N THR A 592 33.34 -1.72 -15.77
CA THR A 592 34.37 -2.17 -16.73
C THR A 592 35.67 -2.56 -16.02
N LYS A 593 36.09 -1.80 -15.00
CA LYS A 593 37.23 -2.18 -14.16
C LYS A 593 36.99 -3.54 -13.50
N LYS A 594 35.78 -3.77 -12.97
CA LYS A 594 35.44 -5.03 -12.30
C LYS A 594 35.42 -6.22 -13.26
N ILE A 595 34.98 -6.03 -14.50
CA ILE A 595 35.06 -7.05 -15.56
C ILE A 595 36.52 -7.44 -15.81
N LYS A 596 37.42 -6.46 -15.95
CA LYS A 596 38.85 -6.70 -16.16
C LYS A 596 39.51 -7.43 -14.98
N GLU A 597 39.12 -7.11 -13.74
CA GLU A 597 39.60 -7.84 -12.55
C GLU A 597 39.15 -9.30 -12.53
N ASN A 598 38.01 -9.62 -13.15
CA ASN A 598 37.49 -11.00 -13.24
C ASN A 598 38.15 -11.79 -14.38
N ASP A 599 38.85 -11.16 -15.32
CA ASP A 599 39.56 -11.84 -16.41
C ASP A 599 40.81 -12.55 -15.88
N ASN A 600 40.60 -13.78 -15.41
CA ASN A 600 41.65 -14.62 -14.85
C ASN A 600 41.70 -15.96 -15.60
N ARG A 601 42.90 -16.52 -15.75
CA ARG A 601 43.11 -17.89 -16.24
C ARG A 601 42.23 -18.92 -15.52
N MET A 602 42.02 -18.73 -14.22
CA MET A 602 41.16 -19.58 -13.39
C MET A 602 39.71 -19.65 -13.89
N PHE A 603 39.17 -18.59 -14.52
CA PHE A 603 37.84 -18.65 -15.13
C PHE A 603 37.81 -19.71 -16.25
N ARG A 604 38.81 -19.68 -17.13
CA ARG A 604 38.88 -20.59 -18.28
C ARG A 604 39.14 -22.03 -17.85
N THR A 605 40.04 -22.25 -16.90
CA THR A 605 40.47 -23.60 -16.50
C THR A 605 39.62 -24.21 -15.38
N ASN A 606 39.29 -23.43 -14.35
CA ASN A 606 38.68 -23.90 -13.10
C ASN A 606 37.23 -23.45 -12.95
N CYS A 607 36.58 -22.97 -14.02
CA CYS A 607 35.15 -22.66 -14.06
C CYS A 607 34.51 -23.31 -15.29
N ILE A 608 34.62 -22.67 -16.45
CA ILE A 608 33.96 -23.16 -17.68
C ILE A 608 34.65 -24.39 -18.30
N GLY A 609 35.93 -24.63 -18.00
CA GLY A 609 36.70 -25.78 -18.51
C GLY A 609 36.61 -27.06 -17.67
N GLN A 610 35.91 -27.01 -16.53
CA GLN A 610 35.75 -28.16 -15.64
C GLN A 610 34.38 -28.83 -15.83
N PRO A 611 34.07 -29.91 -15.10
CA PRO A 611 32.73 -30.50 -15.09
C PRO A 611 31.69 -29.50 -14.55
N ILE A 612 30.58 -29.34 -15.26
CA ILE A 612 29.50 -28.40 -14.89
C ILE A 612 28.13 -29.06 -14.71
N ALA A 613 27.95 -30.32 -15.13
CA ALA A 613 26.64 -30.99 -15.15
C ALA A 613 25.93 -31.08 -13.79
N ASP A 614 26.69 -31.21 -12.70
CA ASP A 614 26.16 -31.34 -11.34
C ASP A 614 25.78 -29.99 -10.70
N ASN A 615 26.25 -28.87 -11.28
CA ASN A 615 25.94 -27.55 -10.78
C ASN A 615 24.89 -26.87 -11.68
N ARG A 616 23.64 -26.91 -11.23
CA ARG A 616 22.49 -26.34 -11.96
C ARG A 616 22.73 -24.93 -12.49
N VAL A 617 23.16 -24.01 -11.64
CA VAL A 617 23.37 -22.59 -12.05
C VAL A 617 24.45 -22.48 -13.12
N TRP A 618 25.49 -23.30 -13.03
CA TRP A 618 26.58 -23.26 -14.01
C TRP A 618 26.14 -23.82 -15.35
N LYS A 619 25.58 -25.02 -15.38
CA LYS A 619 25.14 -25.62 -16.65
C LYS A 619 24.05 -24.79 -17.32
N ASP A 620 23.10 -24.25 -16.55
CA ASP A 620 22.00 -23.44 -17.10
C ASP A 620 22.56 -22.16 -17.76
N LEU A 621 23.49 -21.45 -17.11
CA LEU A 621 24.05 -20.21 -17.67
C LEU A 621 25.04 -20.47 -18.83
N ILE A 622 25.93 -21.45 -18.67
CA ILE A 622 27.01 -21.73 -19.63
C ILE A 622 26.41 -22.30 -20.92
N CYS A 623 25.53 -23.30 -20.84
CA CYS A 623 24.89 -23.88 -22.02
C CYS A 623 23.98 -22.87 -22.72
N LEU A 624 23.25 -22.04 -21.95
CA LEU A 624 22.46 -20.96 -22.54
C LEU A 624 23.31 -20.00 -23.36
N LEU A 625 24.39 -19.45 -22.79
CA LEU A 625 25.22 -18.51 -23.52
C LEU A 625 25.91 -19.18 -24.72
N SER A 626 26.39 -20.42 -24.56
CA SER A 626 27.01 -21.22 -25.60
C SER A 626 26.10 -21.36 -26.82
N ASP A 627 24.87 -21.85 -26.62
CA ASP A 627 23.95 -22.16 -27.70
C ASP A 627 23.30 -20.89 -28.25
N TYR A 628 23.05 -19.87 -27.41
CA TYR A 628 22.61 -18.55 -27.87
C TYR A 628 23.61 -17.94 -28.85
N MET A 629 24.91 -18.07 -28.59
CA MET A 629 25.93 -17.55 -29.50
C MET A 629 25.93 -18.28 -30.84
N ASP A 630 25.61 -19.58 -30.88
CA ASP A 630 25.46 -20.32 -32.14
C ASP A 630 24.22 -19.86 -32.92
N GLU A 631 23.13 -19.50 -32.24
CA GLU A 631 21.93 -18.93 -32.88
C GLU A 631 22.20 -17.55 -33.48
N VAL A 632 22.95 -16.70 -32.77
CA VAL A 632 23.36 -15.39 -33.30
C VAL A 632 24.27 -15.55 -34.52
N GLU A 633 25.18 -16.53 -34.51
CA GLU A 633 26.10 -16.80 -35.63
C GLU A 633 25.35 -17.17 -36.92
N VAL A 634 24.24 -17.92 -36.81
CA VAL A 634 23.40 -18.29 -37.97
C VAL A 634 22.34 -17.25 -38.32
N GLY A 635 22.27 -16.14 -37.60
CA GLY A 635 21.35 -15.04 -37.87
C GLY A 635 19.91 -15.29 -37.45
N THR A 636 19.68 -16.05 -36.37
CA THR A 636 18.33 -16.34 -35.86
C THR A 636 17.59 -15.06 -35.46
N PRO A 637 16.33 -14.85 -35.93
CA PRO A 637 15.54 -13.68 -35.57
C PRO A 637 15.19 -13.63 -34.08
N LEU A 638 14.99 -12.42 -33.56
CA LEU A 638 14.71 -12.18 -32.13
C LEU A 638 13.49 -12.93 -31.61
N GLU A 639 12.39 -12.99 -32.37
CA GLU A 639 11.17 -13.69 -31.92
C GLU A 639 11.42 -15.19 -31.75
N GLU A 640 12.18 -15.80 -32.67
CA GLU A 640 12.56 -17.21 -32.57
C GLU A 640 13.52 -17.45 -31.39
N LEU A 641 14.41 -16.50 -31.08
CA LEU A 641 15.26 -16.56 -29.89
C LEU A 641 14.44 -16.51 -28.59
N LYS A 642 13.42 -15.64 -28.52
CA LYS A 642 12.53 -15.57 -27.34
C LYS A 642 11.85 -16.92 -27.08
N ASP A 643 11.31 -17.54 -28.13
CA ASP A 643 10.64 -18.83 -28.05
C ASP A 643 11.64 -19.95 -27.65
N LYS A 644 12.78 -20.06 -28.36
CA LYS A 644 13.80 -21.10 -28.11
C LYS A 644 14.37 -21.06 -26.70
N PHE A 645 14.53 -19.87 -26.15
CA PHE A 645 15.10 -19.67 -24.83
C PHE A 645 14.04 -19.37 -23.77
N GLU A 646 12.76 -19.65 -24.01
CA GLU A 646 11.71 -19.53 -22.99
C GLU A 646 11.94 -20.53 -21.84
N TRP A 647 11.54 -20.17 -20.63
CA TRP A 647 11.60 -21.07 -19.48
C TRP A 647 10.75 -22.34 -19.70
N GLY A 648 11.38 -23.51 -19.65
CA GLY A 648 10.70 -24.80 -19.78
C GLY A 648 10.58 -25.34 -21.21
N TYR A 649 11.05 -24.60 -22.22
CA TYR A 649 11.08 -25.09 -23.60
C TYR A 649 12.15 -26.16 -23.85
N TYR A 650 13.28 -26.05 -23.15
CA TYR A 650 14.44 -26.90 -23.34
C TYR A 650 14.90 -27.56 -22.03
N ASP A 651 15.70 -28.62 -22.17
CA ASP A 651 16.49 -29.27 -21.14
C ASP A 651 17.97 -29.29 -21.55
N ILE A 652 18.85 -29.61 -20.60
CA ILE A 652 20.28 -29.80 -20.89
C ILE A 652 20.52 -31.25 -21.26
N GLU A 653 21.08 -31.46 -22.44
CA GLU A 653 21.36 -32.76 -23.03
C GLU A 653 22.86 -33.11 -22.94
N HIS A 654 23.14 -34.38 -22.62
CA HIS A 654 24.46 -34.98 -22.77
C HIS A 654 24.57 -35.62 -24.15
N ILE A 655 25.43 -35.10 -25.03
CA ILE A 655 25.57 -35.59 -26.41
C ILE A 655 25.99 -37.07 -26.40
N HIS A 656 27.01 -37.39 -25.60
CA HIS A 656 27.41 -38.75 -25.27
C HIS A 656 26.85 -39.20 -23.91
N ALA A 657 26.00 -40.22 -23.92
CA ALA A 657 25.34 -40.78 -22.72
C ALA A 657 26.09 -41.98 -22.11
N ASN A 658 25.90 -42.22 -20.80
CA ASN A 658 26.50 -43.33 -20.02
C ASN A 658 26.11 -44.75 -20.47
N CYS A 659 25.18 -44.92 -21.41
CA CYS A 659 24.82 -46.23 -21.93
C CYS A 659 25.98 -46.97 -22.62
N ASN A 660 27.05 -46.24 -22.97
CA ASN A 660 28.22 -46.73 -23.68
C ASN A 660 29.27 -47.44 -22.80
N GLU A 661 29.03 -47.64 -21.49
CA GLU A 661 29.92 -48.46 -20.64
C GLU A 661 30.12 -49.89 -21.21
N LYS A 662 29.18 -50.39 -22.01
CA LYS A 662 29.28 -51.70 -22.68
C LYS A 662 30.10 -51.69 -23.98
N GLU A 663 30.42 -50.52 -24.55
CA GLU A 663 31.14 -50.39 -25.83
C GLU A 663 32.62 -49.93 -25.69
N GLY A 664 33.12 -49.74 -24.47
CA GLY A 664 34.56 -49.57 -24.23
C GLY A 664 35.17 -48.22 -24.60
N THR A 665 34.36 -47.18 -24.82
CA THR A 665 34.83 -45.80 -24.90
C THR A 665 34.96 -45.24 -23.48
N ASP A 666 36.18 -45.33 -22.92
CA ASP A 666 36.55 -44.81 -21.60
C ASP A 666 36.64 -43.27 -21.63
N ILE A 667 35.48 -42.59 -21.71
CA ILE A 667 35.41 -41.13 -21.56
C ILE A 667 35.40 -40.82 -20.08
N ASP A 668 36.44 -40.14 -19.63
CA ASP A 668 36.57 -39.69 -18.24
C ASP A 668 35.35 -38.86 -17.81
N GLY A 669 34.87 -39.11 -16.58
CA GLY A 669 33.66 -38.50 -16.05
C GLY A 669 33.71 -36.98 -16.01
N ASP A 670 34.91 -36.39 -15.84
CA ASP A 670 35.05 -34.94 -15.86
C ASP A 670 34.80 -34.38 -17.27
N LEU A 671 35.35 -35.04 -18.29
CA LEU A 671 35.18 -34.63 -19.67
C LEU A 671 33.73 -34.82 -20.13
N GLN A 672 33.09 -35.91 -19.73
CA GLN A 672 31.69 -36.20 -20.06
C GLN A 672 30.72 -35.16 -19.47
N ASN A 673 31.03 -34.61 -18.30
CA ASN A 673 30.21 -33.61 -17.62
C ASN A 673 30.64 -32.17 -17.92
N SER A 674 31.55 -31.97 -18.87
CA SER A 674 32.02 -30.66 -19.31
C SER A 674 31.15 -30.04 -20.40
N ILE A 675 31.26 -28.72 -20.62
CA ILE A 675 30.52 -28.00 -21.67
C ILE A 675 30.71 -28.60 -23.06
N GLY A 676 31.84 -29.26 -23.34
CA GLY A 676 32.08 -29.92 -24.62
C GLY A 676 31.03 -30.99 -24.95
N ASN A 677 30.46 -31.65 -23.95
CA ASN A 677 29.46 -32.71 -24.10
C ASN A 677 28.03 -32.27 -23.70
N LEU A 678 27.83 -31.01 -23.33
CA LEU A 678 26.55 -30.47 -22.90
C LEU A 678 26.02 -29.44 -23.89
N MET A 679 24.71 -29.42 -24.08
CA MET A 679 24.01 -28.45 -24.93
C MET A 679 22.54 -28.35 -24.50
N LEU A 680 21.84 -27.33 -24.99
CA LEU A 680 20.40 -27.25 -24.90
C LEU A 680 19.75 -28.14 -25.97
N LEU A 681 18.60 -28.69 -25.61
CA LEU A 681 17.75 -29.45 -26.51
C LEU A 681 16.30 -29.30 -26.08
N GLU A 682 15.36 -29.29 -27.01
CA GLU A 682 13.94 -29.22 -26.73
C GLU A 682 13.52 -30.34 -25.76
N TYR A 683 12.71 -29.98 -24.77
CA TYR A 683 12.30 -30.87 -23.69
C TYR A 683 11.76 -32.21 -24.21
N ASP A 684 10.85 -32.17 -25.19
CA ASP A 684 10.23 -33.37 -25.75
C ASP A 684 11.23 -34.27 -26.50
N ILE A 685 12.21 -33.68 -27.19
CA ILE A 685 13.25 -34.43 -27.90
C ILE A 685 14.18 -35.10 -26.89
N ASN A 686 14.64 -34.36 -25.87
CA ASN A 686 15.50 -34.89 -24.80
C ASN A 686 14.84 -36.10 -24.12
N ARG A 687 13.55 -35.99 -23.77
CA ARG A 687 12.78 -37.08 -23.16
C ARG A 687 12.59 -38.28 -24.10
N SER A 688 12.45 -38.03 -25.40
CA SER A 688 12.30 -39.09 -26.41
C SER A 688 13.57 -39.92 -26.59
N ILE A 689 14.75 -39.29 -26.61
CA ILE A 689 16.03 -39.96 -26.86
C ILE A 689 16.64 -40.55 -25.58
N GLY A 690 16.55 -39.88 -24.44
CA GLY A 690 17.18 -40.31 -23.19
C GLY A 690 18.65 -40.72 -23.35
N ASN A 691 19.01 -41.86 -22.77
CA ASN A 691 20.39 -42.38 -22.77
C ASN A 691 20.72 -43.25 -24.00
N LEU A 692 20.30 -42.87 -25.20
CA LEU A 692 20.67 -43.62 -26.40
C LEU A 692 22.13 -43.35 -26.85
N PRO A 693 22.77 -44.27 -27.59
CA PRO A 693 24.06 -43.99 -28.22
C PRO A 693 23.96 -42.85 -29.23
N PHE A 694 25.05 -42.09 -29.43
CA PHE A 694 25.07 -40.91 -30.31
C PHE A 694 24.49 -41.17 -31.71
N LYS A 695 24.84 -42.31 -32.35
CA LYS A 695 24.33 -42.68 -33.68
C LYS A 695 22.81 -42.84 -33.71
N GLU A 696 22.22 -43.38 -32.63
CA GLU A 696 20.77 -43.52 -32.50
C GLU A 696 20.09 -42.21 -32.10
N LYS A 697 20.79 -41.29 -31.43
CA LYS A 697 20.29 -39.94 -31.14
C LYS A 697 20.18 -39.09 -32.41
N LYS A 698 21.03 -39.32 -33.42
CA LYS A 698 21.00 -38.61 -34.71
C LYS A 698 19.74 -38.90 -35.52
N GLU A 699 19.40 -40.18 -35.67
CA GLU A 699 18.24 -40.60 -36.47
C GLU A 699 17.55 -41.84 -35.90
N ARG A 700 16.22 -41.83 -35.89
CA ARG A 700 15.38 -42.91 -35.37
C ARG A 700 14.23 -43.23 -36.32
N GLY A 701 13.83 -44.51 -36.33
CA GLY A 701 12.63 -44.98 -37.01
C GLY A 701 11.34 -44.76 -36.19
N ASN A 702 10.18 -45.06 -36.79
CA ASN A 702 8.85 -45.03 -36.16
C ASN A 702 8.38 -43.66 -35.65
N ASN A 703 8.69 -42.57 -36.37
CA ASN A 703 8.28 -41.19 -36.03
C ASN A 703 8.65 -40.74 -34.59
N LYS A 704 9.72 -41.29 -34.02
CA LYS A 704 10.23 -40.85 -32.72
C LYS A 704 11.13 -39.63 -32.90
N LEU A 705 10.94 -38.62 -32.05
CA LEU A 705 11.77 -37.42 -32.03
C LEU A 705 13.24 -37.76 -31.75
N CYS A 706 14.14 -37.10 -32.48
CA CYS A 706 15.60 -37.22 -32.36
C CYS A 706 16.31 -35.92 -32.77
N TYR A 707 17.64 -35.90 -32.81
CA TYR A 707 18.41 -34.66 -33.07
C TYR A 707 18.10 -33.99 -34.41
N LYS A 708 17.70 -34.75 -35.43
CA LYS A 708 17.32 -34.18 -36.74
C LYS A 708 16.06 -33.29 -36.68
N ASP A 709 15.26 -33.44 -35.63
CA ASP A 709 13.99 -32.72 -35.45
C ASP A 709 14.16 -31.43 -34.62
N SER A 710 15.35 -31.20 -34.05
CA SER A 710 15.64 -30.02 -33.23
C SER A 710 15.84 -28.77 -34.08
N CYS A 711 15.34 -27.64 -33.59
CA CYS A 711 15.50 -26.32 -34.18
C CYS A 711 16.74 -25.56 -33.67
N PHE A 712 17.42 -26.03 -32.62
CA PHE A 712 18.65 -25.41 -32.12
C PHE A 712 19.80 -25.45 -33.14
N ALA A 713 20.45 -24.30 -33.34
CA ALA A 713 21.52 -24.10 -34.32
C ALA A 713 22.75 -24.98 -34.05
N VAL A 714 23.08 -25.22 -32.77
CA VAL A 714 24.18 -26.09 -32.37
C VAL A 714 24.04 -27.51 -32.96
N MET A 715 22.81 -28.01 -33.16
CA MET A 715 22.58 -29.32 -33.77
C MET A 715 23.19 -29.42 -35.17
N LYS A 716 23.18 -28.34 -35.96
CA LYS A 716 23.74 -28.36 -37.32
C LYS A 716 25.23 -28.71 -37.31
N LYS A 717 25.96 -28.28 -36.28
CA LYS A 717 27.39 -28.58 -36.08
C LYS A 717 27.56 -30.02 -35.57
N ILE A 718 26.79 -30.42 -34.56
CA ILE A 718 26.85 -31.77 -33.96
C ILE A 718 26.50 -32.87 -34.97
N MET A 719 25.48 -32.64 -35.80
CA MET A 719 24.98 -33.61 -36.78
C MET A 719 25.99 -33.94 -37.90
N GLN A 720 26.99 -33.09 -38.13
CA GLN A 720 28.05 -33.32 -39.13
C GLN A 720 29.10 -34.34 -38.67
N LYS A 721 29.26 -34.56 -37.36
CA LYS A 721 30.23 -35.53 -36.83
C LYS A 721 29.69 -36.96 -36.94
N GLU A 722 30.55 -37.91 -37.30
CA GLU A 722 30.17 -39.33 -37.41
C GLU A 722 30.03 -40.02 -36.05
N ASN A 723 30.93 -39.68 -35.11
CA ASN A 723 30.95 -40.16 -33.74
C ASN A 723 31.09 -38.96 -32.79
N TRP A 724 30.84 -39.19 -31.51
CA TRP A 724 31.02 -38.17 -30.46
C TRP A 724 31.81 -38.79 -29.30
N GLY A 725 33.13 -38.74 -29.41
CA GLY A 725 34.07 -39.34 -28.46
C GLY A 725 34.92 -38.29 -27.74
N LYS A 726 36.01 -38.75 -27.14
CA LYS A 726 36.94 -37.90 -26.36
C LYS A 726 37.48 -36.71 -27.16
N GLU A 727 37.90 -36.95 -28.40
CA GLU A 727 38.50 -35.92 -29.26
C GLU A 727 37.49 -34.82 -29.61
N GLU A 728 36.27 -35.17 -30.00
CA GLU A 728 35.22 -34.20 -30.31
C GLU A 728 34.81 -33.38 -29.08
N ILE A 729 34.72 -34.02 -27.90
CA ILE A 729 34.39 -33.32 -26.66
C ILE A 729 35.51 -32.35 -26.27
N GLU A 730 36.78 -32.74 -26.39
CA GLU A 730 37.93 -31.87 -26.10
C GLU A 730 38.03 -30.68 -27.07
N GLU A 731 37.80 -30.92 -28.37
CA GLU A 731 37.76 -29.90 -29.41
C GLU A 731 36.67 -28.87 -29.12
N ARG A 732 35.41 -29.32 -29.01
CA ARG A 732 34.27 -28.42 -28.73
C ARG A 732 34.45 -27.70 -27.40
N ARG A 733 34.92 -28.38 -26.35
CA ARG A 733 35.18 -27.72 -25.05
C ARG A 733 36.12 -26.53 -25.21
N LYS A 734 37.19 -26.66 -25.99
CA LYS A 734 38.14 -25.56 -26.21
C LYS A 734 37.51 -24.40 -26.96
N GLU A 735 36.73 -24.69 -27.99
CA GLU A 735 35.99 -23.69 -28.77
C GLU A 735 34.98 -22.92 -27.91
N GLU A 736 34.19 -23.64 -27.10
CA GLU A 736 33.20 -23.05 -26.20
C GLU A 736 33.83 -22.16 -25.12
N ILE A 737 34.98 -22.58 -24.57
CA ILE A 737 35.73 -21.77 -23.61
C ILE A 737 36.17 -20.45 -24.23
N GLU A 738 36.68 -20.47 -25.46
CA GLU A 738 37.13 -19.26 -26.16
C GLU A 738 35.93 -18.37 -26.53
N LYS A 739 34.87 -18.96 -27.07
CA LYS A 739 33.62 -18.29 -27.47
C LYS A 739 33.01 -17.52 -26.30
N ILE A 740 32.83 -18.17 -25.15
CA ILE A 740 32.28 -17.56 -23.93
C ILE A 740 33.24 -16.52 -23.35
N SER A 741 34.54 -16.81 -23.31
CA SER A 741 35.53 -15.85 -22.78
C SER A 741 35.54 -14.54 -23.57
N ARG A 742 35.43 -14.63 -24.90
CA ARG A 742 35.34 -13.47 -25.78
C ARG A 742 34.12 -12.61 -25.45
N PHE A 743 32.94 -13.23 -25.32
CA PHE A 743 31.72 -12.51 -24.93
C PHE A 743 31.88 -11.77 -23.59
N ILE A 744 32.51 -12.43 -22.61
CA ILE A 744 32.58 -11.92 -21.24
C ILE A 744 33.67 -10.86 -21.06
N PHE A 745 34.82 -10.95 -21.73
CA PHE A 745 35.99 -10.09 -21.43
C PHE A 745 36.41 -9.17 -22.56
N GLU A 746 36.08 -9.46 -23.81
CA GLU A 746 36.41 -8.58 -24.93
C GLU A 746 35.32 -7.54 -25.13
N ASP A 747 35.73 -6.31 -25.48
CA ASP A 747 34.78 -5.26 -25.82
C ASP A 747 34.29 -5.52 -27.25
N ARG A 748 33.00 -5.83 -27.38
CA ARG A 748 32.32 -5.78 -28.68
C ARG A 748 32.13 -4.32 -29.06
N GLU A 749 32.71 -3.87 -30.16
CA GLU A 749 32.36 -2.59 -30.78
C GLU A 749 30.90 -2.60 -31.25
#